data_AF-A0A8J4GM80-F1
#
_entry.id   AF-A0A8J4GM80-F1
#
_cell.length_a   1.000
_cell.length_b   1.000
_cell.length_c   1.000
_cell.angle_alpha   90.00
_cell.angle_beta   90.00
_cell.angle_gamma   90.00
#
_symmetry.space_group_name_H-M   'P 1'
#
loop_
_entity.id
_entity.type
_entity.pdbx_description
1 polymer ?
#
loop_
_entity_poly.entity_id
_entity_poly.type
_entity_poly.pdbx_seq_one_letter_code
_entity_poly.pdbx_strand_id
1 'polypeptide(L)'
;MLGGMASRAPLQLGLAAFLLLVALQVATAEVISTTLPGRVTGTIVSVDLHGPEHMEPAYYFNHPDGIIYRLVFCETVSEDSVRLGVPVTVAYDSIVDGIIHSCSAPIVAALPRGRMMLGETMTTPPEPRILVYITTICNYTDQAATVDNVKDLFFTGKFTKRNRSLSEYYDTCSYGQVELLPSNVMIIGPVNIPCSGSLGTNTQFSTGPDFSASSCFGNDNMPKWHAWLDTNFALKQGINPLEYHHRVLILPKSFSSRVPGCGGFAGAATPGRWNGPRTKLNTWGSGLVWWSGDSFAMQDMEILLHEIGHTYGMAHANVVGGCDLIDQCDWTCTMGATGGQNIRCFNAPHAWQVGWARPYQQFDDSLTYGKHTMVRIPPQATTPENFVMITTSSMPENQRVFVSARFNVYPYDLPYQPFLDTMGYLLVHTYNGTDTDAYERTVLKSQLSLGSVSRDNVSGLAIRFDAWSPTTGATFRICRFGNSIESASQGNCDDGLDNDCDFQIDLVDPKCQTGTDIFGINPGVGSGRTQPSRSPAPRPPPPPPPRSRAPSPAPPSPPSPSPPSPSSPRPPSPSPPRPPPLPRPPRPPRPPPRPAAPPRPPKPRSPPPRPRPPTFKRSSARFGDDSYVSPPPPPPPPPPPPPPPDAWEREYPLRRRRMV
;
A
#
# COMPACT_ATOMS: atom_id res chain seq x y z
N MET A 1 82.06 -10.07 -48.77
CA MET A 1 81.58 -10.82 -47.59
C MET A 1 80.17 -10.37 -47.29
N LEU A 2 79.23 -11.34 -47.27
CA LEU A 2 77.97 -11.42 -46.51
C LEU A 2 77.04 -10.19 -46.41
N GLY A 3 75.76 -10.39 -46.76
CA GLY A 3 74.68 -9.62 -46.12
C GLY A 3 73.31 -9.55 -46.80
N GLY A 4 72.54 -10.64 -46.75
CA GLY A 4 71.15 -10.59 -46.26
C GLY A 4 70.02 -10.11 -47.18
N MET A 5 69.39 -11.07 -47.89
CA MET A 5 67.98 -11.00 -48.29
C MET A 5 67.07 -11.23 -47.07
N ALA A 6 66.07 -10.38 -46.85
CA ALA A 6 64.99 -10.60 -45.89
C ALA A 6 63.65 -10.79 -46.60
N SER A 7 63.05 -11.96 -46.35
CA SER A 7 61.83 -12.51 -46.93
C SER A 7 60.56 -11.95 -46.29
N ARG A 8 59.51 -11.77 -47.09
CA ARG A 8 58.12 -11.47 -46.69
C ARG A 8 57.30 -12.77 -46.73
N ALA A 9 56.59 -13.12 -45.65
CA ALA A 9 55.35 -13.93 -45.59
C ALA A 9 54.78 -13.95 -44.15
N PRO A 10 53.53 -14.41 -43.87
CA PRO A 10 52.30 -13.64 -44.05
C PRO A 10 51.45 -13.53 -42.77
N LEU A 11 50.76 -12.39 -42.64
CA LEU A 11 49.84 -12.03 -41.57
C LEU A 11 48.41 -12.50 -41.91
N GLN A 12 48.13 -13.82 -41.90
CA GLN A 12 46.76 -14.32 -42.16
C GLN A 12 46.24 -15.41 -41.21
N LEU A 13 47.06 -16.00 -40.33
CA LEU A 13 46.56 -17.00 -39.36
C LEU A 13 45.97 -16.42 -38.06
N GLY A 14 46.14 -15.13 -37.77
CA GLY A 14 45.69 -14.53 -36.52
C GLY A 14 44.18 -14.24 -36.43
N LEU A 15 43.52 -14.00 -37.56
CA LEU A 15 42.11 -13.58 -37.58
C LEU A 15 41.15 -14.77 -37.38
N ALA A 16 41.50 -15.95 -37.89
CA ALA A 16 40.68 -17.16 -37.78
C ALA A 16 40.69 -17.73 -36.35
N ALA A 17 41.83 -17.71 -35.67
CA ALA A 17 41.93 -18.16 -34.28
C ALA A 17 41.20 -17.22 -33.30
N PHE A 18 41.18 -15.91 -33.59
CA PHE A 18 40.45 -14.93 -32.78
C PHE A 18 38.93 -15.05 -32.97
N LEU A 19 38.46 -15.31 -34.19
CA LEU A 19 37.05 -15.60 -34.46
C LEU A 19 36.60 -16.94 -33.86
N LEU A 20 37.47 -17.96 -33.80
CA LEU A 20 37.15 -19.24 -33.16
C LEU A 20 37.09 -19.12 -31.62
N LEU A 21 37.94 -18.30 -31.00
CA LEU A 21 37.88 -18.04 -29.55
C LEU A 21 36.66 -17.17 -29.15
N VAL A 22 36.26 -16.21 -29.99
CA VAL A 22 35.04 -15.42 -29.77
C VAL A 22 33.78 -16.25 -30.02
N ALA A 23 33.81 -17.21 -30.94
CA ALA A 23 32.70 -18.15 -31.17
C ALA A 23 32.55 -19.20 -30.05
N LEU A 24 33.62 -19.56 -29.32
CA LEU A 24 33.57 -20.52 -28.21
C LEU A 24 33.15 -19.95 -26.84
N GLN A 25 32.93 -18.64 -26.74
CA GLN A 25 32.40 -18.00 -25.51
C GLN A 25 30.92 -17.59 -25.61
N VAL A 26 30.19 -18.13 -26.59
CA VAL A 26 28.74 -18.26 -26.43
C VAL A 26 28.54 -19.37 -25.40
N ALA A 27 28.72 -19.03 -24.12
CA ALA A 27 28.22 -19.84 -23.03
C ALA A 27 26.71 -19.91 -23.24
N THR A 28 26.25 -20.99 -23.88
CA THR A 28 24.86 -21.38 -23.84
C THR A 28 24.53 -21.43 -22.37
N ALA A 29 23.68 -20.52 -21.90
CA ALA A 29 23.14 -20.59 -20.56
C ALA A 29 22.39 -21.92 -20.50
N GLU A 30 23.08 -22.98 -20.06
CA GLU A 30 22.45 -24.27 -19.85
C GLU A 30 21.37 -24.03 -18.81
N VAL A 31 20.13 -24.30 -19.21
CA VAL A 31 18.99 -24.22 -18.32
C VAL A 31 19.28 -25.14 -17.15
N ILE A 32 19.37 -24.57 -15.96
CA ILE A 32 19.75 -25.29 -14.75
C ILE A 32 18.61 -26.25 -14.41
N SER A 33 18.85 -27.54 -14.58
CA SER A 33 17.92 -28.62 -14.24
C SER A 33 18.61 -29.65 -13.34
N THR A 34 17.98 -29.96 -12.22
CA THR A 34 18.37 -31.06 -11.33
C THR A 34 17.13 -31.72 -10.74
N THR A 35 17.05 -33.04 -10.83
CA THR A 35 15.96 -33.82 -10.23
C THR A 35 16.28 -34.26 -8.80
N LEU A 36 17.45 -33.88 -8.26
CA LEU A 36 17.85 -34.24 -6.92
C LEU A 36 17.41 -33.17 -5.93
N PRO A 37 16.82 -33.56 -4.78
CA PRO A 37 16.43 -32.61 -3.75
C PRO A 37 17.66 -31.92 -3.16
N GLY A 38 17.48 -30.67 -2.75
CA GLY A 38 18.57 -29.86 -2.22
C GLY A 38 18.09 -28.70 -1.37
N ARG A 39 19.04 -27.83 -1.02
CA ARG A 39 18.76 -26.61 -0.25
C ARG A 39 19.51 -25.45 -0.86
N VAL A 40 18.84 -24.32 -0.97
CA VAL A 40 19.41 -23.09 -1.51
C VAL A 40 19.06 -21.92 -0.59
N THR A 41 20.01 -20.99 -0.40
CA THR A 41 19.80 -19.81 0.47
C THR A 41 19.86 -18.54 -0.37
N GLY A 42 18.91 -17.64 -0.16
CA GLY A 42 18.70 -16.46 -0.99
C GLY A 42 17.54 -15.63 -0.47
N THR A 43 16.96 -14.76 -1.28
CA THR A 43 15.80 -13.93 -0.88
C THR A 43 14.62 -14.19 -1.80
N ILE A 44 13.46 -14.47 -1.25
CA ILE A 44 12.22 -14.59 -2.04
C ILE A 44 11.63 -13.19 -2.23
N VAL A 45 11.24 -12.88 -3.45
CA VAL A 45 10.33 -11.79 -3.79
C VAL A 45 9.13 -12.42 -4.51
N SER A 46 8.01 -11.72 -4.59
CA SER A 46 6.90 -12.16 -5.43
C SER A 46 6.54 -11.08 -6.45
N VAL A 47 5.71 -11.46 -7.40
CA VAL A 47 4.91 -10.52 -8.19
C VAL A 47 3.48 -10.90 -7.93
N ASP A 48 2.76 -10.01 -7.25
CA ASP A 48 1.35 -10.18 -6.95
C ASP A 48 0.55 -9.64 -8.15
N LEU A 49 -0.32 -10.47 -8.74
CA LEU A 49 -1.21 -10.02 -9.81
C LEU A 49 -2.65 -10.16 -9.37
N HIS A 50 -3.37 -9.04 -9.43
CA HIS A 50 -4.82 -9.02 -9.25
C HIS A 50 -5.53 -9.35 -10.55
N GLY A 51 -6.05 -10.57 -10.64
CA GLY A 51 -6.93 -11.01 -11.71
C GLY A 51 -8.21 -11.65 -11.14
N PRO A 52 -9.35 -11.55 -11.85
CA PRO A 52 -10.62 -12.17 -11.45
C PRO A 52 -10.56 -13.71 -11.53
N GLU A 53 -9.62 -14.25 -12.30
CA GLU A 53 -9.27 -15.67 -12.28
C GLU A 53 -8.02 -15.81 -11.40
N HIS A 54 -8.18 -16.46 -10.24
CA HIS A 54 -7.16 -16.69 -9.21
C HIS A 54 -5.79 -17.09 -9.82
N MET A 55 -4.94 -16.10 -10.11
CA MET A 55 -3.56 -16.38 -10.46
C MET A 55 -2.78 -16.42 -9.17
N GLU A 56 -2.25 -17.60 -8.85
CA GLU A 56 -1.33 -17.77 -7.73
C GLU A 56 -0.18 -16.77 -7.86
N PRO A 57 0.26 -16.14 -6.75
CA PRO A 57 1.39 -15.22 -6.78
C PRO A 57 2.62 -15.91 -7.36
N ALA A 58 3.30 -15.22 -8.29
CA ALA A 58 4.53 -15.74 -8.87
C ALA A 58 5.70 -15.42 -7.92
N TYR A 59 6.28 -16.44 -7.29
CA TYR A 59 7.45 -16.27 -6.45
C TYR A 59 8.74 -16.34 -7.27
N TYR A 60 9.70 -15.49 -6.89
CA TYR A 60 11.03 -15.42 -7.46
C TYR A 60 12.06 -15.53 -6.35
N PHE A 61 13.00 -16.45 -6.51
CA PHE A 61 14.09 -16.66 -5.59
C PHE A 61 15.37 -16.03 -6.16
N ASN A 62 15.86 -15.01 -5.45
CA ASN A 62 17.08 -14.31 -5.78
C ASN A 62 18.26 -15.00 -5.10
N HIS A 63 19.07 -15.69 -5.90
CA HIS A 63 20.27 -16.35 -5.41
C HIS A 63 21.44 -15.34 -5.26
N PRO A 64 22.35 -15.52 -4.29
CA PRO A 64 23.48 -14.61 -4.07
C PRO A 64 24.46 -14.47 -5.24
N ASP A 65 24.46 -15.42 -6.20
CA ASP A 65 25.25 -15.30 -7.44
C ASP A 65 24.62 -14.36 -8.49
N GLY A 66 23.42 -13.83 -8.22
CA GLY A 66 22.69 -12.94 -9.11
C GLY A 66 21.71 -13.64 -10.06
N ILE A 67 21.60 -14.97 -10.01
CA ILE A 67 20.60 -15.72 -10.78
C ILE A 67 19.24 -15.60 -10.10
N ILE A 68 18.23 -15.29 -10.90
CA ILE A 68 16.83 -15.23 -10.47
C ILE A 68 16.13 -16.52 -10.89
N TYR A 69 15.63 -17.26 -9.91
CA TYR A 69 14.86 -18.47 -10.14
C TYR A 69 13.37 -18.20 -9.98
N ARG A 70 12.53 -18.79 -10.81
CA ARG A 70 11.10 -18.90 -10.47
C ARG A 70 10.93 -19.95 -9.38
N LEU A 71 10.09 -19.69 -8.40
CA LEU A 71 9.83 -20.58 -7.28
C LEU A 71 8.34 -20.97 -7.29
N VAL A 72 8.07 -22.26 -7.25
CA VAL A 72 6.72 -22.84 -7.20
C VAL A 72 6.63 -23.70 -5.96
N PHE A 73 5.64 -23.40 -5.13
CA PHE A 73 5.35 -24.20 -3.95
C PHE A 73 4.27 -25.24 -4.24
N CYS A 74 4.33 -26.38 -3.56
CA CYS A 74 3.24 -27.34 -3.57
C CYS A 74 2.06 -26.81 -2.76
N GLU A 75 0.83 -27.29 -3.04
CA GLU A 75 -0.42 -26.88 -2.37
C GLU A 75 -0.39 -26.97 -0.83
N THR A 76 0.56 -27.72 -0.27
CA THR A 76 0.73 -27.88 1.18
C THR A 76 1.39 -26.70 1.88
N VAL A 77 2.03 -25.79 1.14
CA VAL A 77 2.71 -24.61 1.71
C VAL A 77 1.72 -23.45 1.72
N SER A 78 1.37 -22.96 2.92
CA SER A 78 0.53 -21.77 3.07
C SER A 78 1.26 -20.53 2.56
N GLU A 79 0.57 -19.62 1.86
CA GLU A 79 1.12 -18.33 1.44
C GLU A 79 1.68 -17.55 2.64
N ASP A 80 0.98 -17.57 3.78
CA ASP A 80 1.40 -16.94 5.04
C ASP A 80 2.72 -17.49 5.59
N SER A 81 3.17 -18.66 5.12
CA SER A 81 4.46 -19.25 5.52
C SER A 81 5.64 -18.80 4.65
N VAL A 82 5.38 -18.11 3.54
CA VAL A 82 6.40 -17.66 2.58
C VAL A 82 6.83 -16.24 2.94
N ARG A 83 7.94 -16.11 3.67
CA ARG A 83 8.51 -14.81 4.05
C ARG A 83 9.20 -14.13 2.87
N LEU A 84 8.76 -12.92 2.52
CA LEU A 84 9.29 -12.12 1.41
C LEU A 84 10.34 -11.10 1.89
N GLY A 85 11.29 -10.75 1.03
CA GLY A 85 12.27 -9.69 1.27
C GLY A 85 13.37 -10.00 2.28
N VAL A 86 13.32 -11.16 2.94
CA VAL A 86 14.32 -11.64 3.90
C VAL A 86 15.15 -12.82 3.37
N PRO A 87 16.38 -13.02 3.88
CA PRO A 87 17.14 -14.23 3.60
C PRO A 87 16.44 -15.48 4.13
N VAL A 88 16.19 -16.43 3.25
CA VAL A 88 15.58 -17.72 3.56
C VAL A 88 16.39 -18.86 2.95
N THR A 89 16.29 -20.03 3.57
CA THR A 89 16.74 -21.29 2.99
C THR A 89 15.51 -22.06 2.50
N VAL A 90 15.45 -22.29 1.19
CA VAL A 90 14.42 -23.11 0.55
C VAL A 90 14.96 -24.53 0.39
N ALA A 91 14.26 -25.50 0.97
CA ALA A 91 14.45 -26.91 0.63
C ALA A 91 13.63 -27.19 -0.63
N TYR A 92 14.26 -27.67 -1.69
CA TYR A 92 13.59 -27.94 -2.96
C TYR A 92 13.66 -29.41 -3.31
N ASP A 93 12.63 -29.88 -3.99
CA ASP A 93 12.49 -31.27 -4.45
C ASP A 93 13.19 -31.46 -5.79
N SER A 94 13.05 -30.46 -6.68
CA SER A 94 13.73 -30.42 -7.98
C SER A 94 13.87 -28.98 -8.49
N ILE A 95 14.76 -28.79 -9.45
CA ILE A 95 14.82 -27.61 -10.30
C ILE A 95 14.58 -28.10 -11.73
N VAL A 96 13.51 -27.67 -12.37
CA VAL A 96 13.16 -28.09 -13.74
C VAL A 96 12.97 -26.84 -14.57
N ASP A 97 13.71 -26.73 -15.66
CA ASP A 97 13.67 -25.57 -16.56
C ASP A 97 13.91 -24.24 -15.85
N GLY A 98 14.81 -24.25 -14.85
CA GLY A 98 15.09 -23.10 -13.99
C GLY A 98 14.01 -22.80 -12.93
N ILE A 99 12.94 -23.58 -12.85
CA ILE A 99 11.90 -23.42 -11.83
C ILE A 99 12.26 -24.29 -10.62
N ILE A 100 12.40 -23.67 -9.46
CA ILE A 100 12.57 -24.37 -8.18
C ILE A 100 11.19 -24.85 -7.74
N HIS A 101 11.04 -26.16 -7.55
CA HIS A 101 9.84 -26.77 -6.97
C HIS A 101 10.09 -27.14 -5.51
N SER A 102 9.24 -26.66 -4.61
CA SER A 102 9.39 -26.89 -3.17
C SER A 102 8.06 -27.25 -2.49
N CYS A 103 7.98 -28.41 -1.85
CA CYS A 103 6.85 -28.77 -0.99
C CYS A 103 7.05 -28.40 0.49
N SER A 104 8.07 -27.58 0.81
CA SER A 104 8.41 -27.20 2.19
C SER A 104 8.38 -25.69 2.35
N ALA A 105 7.84 -25.22 3.49
CA ALA A 105 7.91 -23.80 3.83
C ALA A 105 9.37 -23.33 3.92
N PRO A 106 9.73 -22.17 3.36
CA PRO A 106 11.06 -21.60 3.49
C PRO A 106 11.42 -21.38 4.96
N ILE A 107 12.67 -21.67 5.33
CA ILE A 107 13.16 -21.44 6.68
C ILE A 107 13.90 -20.10 6.67
N VAL A 108 13.46 -19.14 7.49
CA VAL A 108 14.18 -17.87 7.65
C VAL A 108 15.60 -18.16 8.10
N ALA A 109 16.58 -17.76 7.29
CA ALA A 109 17.98 -17.97 7.64
C ALA A 109 18.25 -17.14 8.90
N ALA A 110 18.91 -17.75 9.90
CA ALA A 110 19.26 -17.04 11.13
C ALA A 110 20.07 -15.79 10.75
N LEU A 111 19.42 -14.63 10.78
CA LEU A 111 20.10 -13.37 10.55
C LEU A 111 21.13 -13.25 11.68
N PRO A 112 22.39 -12.91 11.37
CA PRO A 112 23.31 -12.45 12.40
C PRO A 112 22.55 -11.41 13.24
N ARG A 113 22.59 -11.50 14.56
CA ARG A 113 21.87 -10.61 15.51
C ARG A 113 22.24 -9.11 15.39
N GLY A 114 22.89 -8.68 14.30
CA GLY A 114 23.23 -7.31 13.98
C GLY A 114 22.68 -6.87 12.62
N ARG A 115 21.87 -5.80 12.67
CA ARG A 115 21.35 -4.97 11.57
C ARG A 115 20.27 -5.60 10.68
N MET A 116 19.04 -5.36 11.12
CA MET A 116 17.81 -5.31 10.33
C MET A 116 18.06 -4.61 8.98
N MET A 117 17.65 -5.25 7.89
CA MET A 117 17.92 -4.80 6.53
C MET A 117 17.22 -3.49 6.13
N LEU A 118 16.43 -2.91 7.03
CA LEU A 118 15.64 -1.70 6.84
C LEU A 118 16.00 -0.57 7.83
N GLY A 119 17.01 -0.74 8.70
CA GLY A 119 17.12 0.11 9.90
C GLY A 119 15.99 -0.23 10.88
N GLU A 120 15.99 0.34 12.08
CA GLU A 120 14.96 0.08 13.11
C GLU A 120 13.55 0.56 12.72
N THR A 121 13.38 1.08 11.50
CA THR A 121 12.11 1.52 10.92
C THR A 121 12.17 1.39 9.41
N MET A 122 11.18 0.75 8.81
CA MET A 122 10.90 0.82 7.37
C MET A 122 10.70 2.29 6.96
N THR A 123 11.78 2.98 6.62
CA THR A 123 11.73 4.39 6.28
C THR A 123 11.64 4.53 4.78
N THR A 124 10.54 5.12 4.33
CA THR A 124 10.43 5.64 2.96
C THR A 124 11.56 6.65 2.74
N PRO A 125 12.26 6.60 1.59
CA PRO A 125 13.20 7.66 1.24
C PRO A 125 12.48 9.01 1.28
N PRO A 126 13.00 10.04 1.96
CA PRO A 126 12.34 11.35 2.04
C PRO A 126 12.20 11.99 0.65
N GLU A 127 13.06 11.61 -0.29
CA GLU A 127 13.02 12.05 -1.67
C GLU A 127 13.08 10.84 -2.61
N PRO A 128 11.97 10.13 -2.83
CA PRO A 128 11.96 8.92 -3.64
C PRO A 128 12.30 9.25 -5.09
N ARG A 129 12.94 8.30 -5.76
CA ARG A 129 13.37 8.43 -7.16
C ARG A 129 12.58 7.43 -7.99
N ILE A 130 11.93 7.90 -9.05
CA ILE A 130 11.02 7.09 -9.87
C ILE A 130 11.49 7.13 -11.33
N LEU A 131 11.77 5.95 -11.89
CA LEU A 131 12.04 5.78 -13.32
C LEU A 131 10.79 5.24 -13.99
N VAL A 132 10.24 6.01 -14.93
CA VAL A 132 9.02 5.66 -15.64
C VAL A 132 9.34 5.33 -17.09
N TYR A 133 8.93 4.15 -17.54
CA TYR A 133 8.94 3.73 -18.93
C TYR A 133 7.54 3.85 -19.52
N ILE A 134 7.38 4.68 -20.55
CA ILE A 134 6.16 4.72 -21.38
C ILE A 134 6.41 3.78 -22.55
N THR A 135 5.58 2.74 -22.70
CA THR A 135 5.87 1.70 -23.69
C THR A 135 4.77 1.45 -24.71
N THR A 136 5.19 1.02 -25.89
CA THR A 136 4.44 0.14 -26.77
C THR A 136 5.02 -1.26 -26.64
N ILE A 137 4.22 -2.31 -26.79
CA ILE A 137 4.70 -3.68 -26.66
C ILE A 137 4.15 -4.50 -27.82
N CYS A 138 5.04 -5.11 -28.61
CA CYS A 138 4.68 -5.87 -29.79
C CYS A 138 3.76 -5.05 -30.73
N ASN A 139 2.64 -5.62 -31.17
CA ASN A 139 1.67 -4.95 -32.04
C ASN A 139 0.69 -4.03 -31.27
N TYR A 140 0.83 -3.90 -29.95
CA TYR A 140 0.04 -2.97 -29.14
C TYR A 140 0.69 -1.58 -29.18
N THR A 141 0.35 -0.85 -30.23
CA THR A 141 0.93 0.48 -30.54
C THR A 141 0.19 1.65 -29.90
N ASP A 142 -0.99 1.40 -29.31
CA ASP A 142 -1.80 2.40 -28.63
C ASP A 142 -1.17 2.81 -27.29
N GLN A 143 -0.38 3.88 -27.34
CA GLN A 143 0.27 4.45 -26.17
C GLN A 143 -0.77 4.93 -25.14
N ALA A 144 -0.55 4.57 -23.88
CA ALA A 144 -1.39 5.02 -22.78
C ALA A 144 -1.11 6.47 -22.38
N ALA A 145 0.14 6.91 -22.52
CA ALA A 145 0.62 8.18 -22.01
C ALA A 145 1.60 8.87 -22.96
N THR A 146 1.75 10.18 -22.82
CA THR A 146 2.89 10.95 -23.34
C THR A 146 3.79 11.34 -22.16
N VAL A 147 5.03 11.76 -22.44
CA VAL A 147 5.95 12.26 -21.40
C VAL A 147 5.32 13.42 -20.62
N ASP A 148 4.64 14.33 -21.31
CA ASP A 148 4.00 15.48 -20.66
C ASP A 148 2.78 15.07 -19.81
N ASN A 149 1.98 14.10 -20.26
CA ASN A 149 0.87 13.58 -19.45
C ASN A 149 1.39 12.94 -18.14
N VAL A 150 2.50 12.20 -18.20
CA VAL A 150 3.12 11.61 -17.00
C VAL A 150 3.67 12.71 -16.09
N LYS A 151 4.37 13.72 -16.64
CA LYS A 151 4.83 14.87 -15.84
C LYS A 151 3.68 15.62 -15.17
N ASP A 152 2.59 15.84 -15.90
CA ASP A 152 1.42 16.52 -15.36
C ASP A 152 0.76 15.69 -14.25
N LEU A 153 0.58 14.38 -14.44
CA LEU A 153 0.09 13.50 -13.38
C LEU A 153 0.99 13.50 -12.13
N PHE A 154 2.31 13.54 -12.33
CA PHE A 154 3.25 13.51 -11.22
C PHE A 154 3.32 14.83 -10.45
N PHE A 155 3.21 15.99 -11.11
CA PHE A 155 3.58 17.28 -10.50
C PHE A 155 2.55 18.39 -10.58
N THR A 156 1.67 18.42 -11.58
CA THR A 156 0.79 19.57 -11.81
C THR A 156 -0.69 19.26 -11.63
N GLY A 157 -1.06 17.99 -11.76
CA GLY A 157 -2.43 17.51 -11.78
C GLY A 157 -3.27 17.98 -12.97
N LYS A 158 -2.71 18.77 -13.91
CA LYS A 158 -3.48 19.34 -15.03
C LYS A 158 -4.20 18.31 -15.89
N PHE A 159 -3.63 17.11 -15.95
CA PHE A 159 -4.15 15.98 -16.71
C PHE A 159 -5.05 15.05 -15.87
N THR A 160 -5.29 15.31 -14.58
CA THR A 160 -6.08 14.42 -13.72
C THR A 160 -7.44 15.01 -13.39
N LYS A 161 -8.40 14.14 -13.09
CA LYS A 161 -9.68 14.57 -12.52
C LYS A 161 -9.39 15.32 -11.21
N ARG A 162 -9.92 16.54 -11.09
CA ARG A 162 -9.82 17.39 -9.90
C ARG A 162 -8.42 18.00 -9.64
N ASN A 163 -7.56 18.10 -10.64
CA ASN A 163 -6.25 18.77 -10.57
C ASN A 163 -5.32 18.20 -9.48
N ARG A 164 -5.23 16.87 -9.39
CA ARG A 164 -4.46 16.15 -8.37
C ARG A 164 -3.13 15.63 -8.90
N SER A 165 -2.05 15.75 -8.15
CA SER A 165 -0.72 15.28 -8.53
C SER A 165 -0.16 14.25 -7.56
N LEU A 166 0.76 13.40 -8.05
CA LEU A 166 1.38 12.36 -7.21
C LEU A 166 2.28 13.00 -6.15
N SER A 167 2.95 14.11 -6.48
CA SER A 167 3.79 14.84 -5.54
C SER A 167 2.98 15.39 -4.37
N GLU A 168 1.82 16.00 -4.63
CA GLU A 168 0.95 16.50 -3.55
C GLU A 168 0.27 15.35 -2.79
N TYR A 169 0.05 14.20 -3.45
CA TYR A 169 -0.48 13.01 -2.78
C TYR A 169 0.53 12.44 -1.78
N TYR A 170 1.81 12.32 -2.16
CA TYR A 170 2.90 11.96 -1.24
C TYR A 170 3.02 12.98 -0.12
N ASP A 171 3.10 14.27 -0.45
CA ASP A 171 3.23 15.36 0.54
C ASP A 171 2.10 15.30 1.57
N THR A 172 0.85 15.20 1.11
CA THR A 172 -0.33 15.17 1.99
C THR A 172 -0.34 13.92 2.88
N CYS A 173 -0.19 12.72 2.29
CA CYS A 173 -0.33 11.48 3.04
C CYS A 173 0.89 11.16 3.92
N SER A 174 2.03 11.79 3.66
CA SER A 174 3.25 11.66 4.48
C SER A 174 3.46 12.83 5.45
N TYR A 175 2.52 13.78 5.55
CA TYR A 175 2.66 14.97 6.39
C TYR A 175 3.90 15.81 6.05
N GLY A 176 4.23 15.91 4.75
CA GLY A 176 5.40 16.62 4.24
C GLY A 176 6.75 15.94 4.51
N GLN A 177 6.75 14.68 4.95
CA GLN A 177 7.98 13.92 5.18
C GLN A 177 8.58 13.35 3.89
N VAL A 178 7.75 13.16 2.87
CA VAL A 178 8.15 12.63 1.57
C VAL A 178 7.86 13.66 0.49
N GLU A 179 8.92 14.13 -0.16
CA GLU A 179 8.86 15.11 -1.24
C GLU A 179 9.27 14.45 -2.56
N LEU A 180 8.32 14.35 -3.49
CA LEU A 180 8.60 13.86 -4.85
C LEU A 180 9.09 15.01 -5.74
N LEU A 181 10.40 15.14 -5.88
CA LEU A 181 11.02 16.20 -6.67
C LEU A 181 10.99 15.90 -8.19
N PRO A 182 10.78 16.91 -9.05
CA PRO A 182 10.91 16.77 -10.51
C PRO A 182 12.26 16.22 -10.97
N SER A 183 13.35 16.54 -10.27
CA SER A 183 14.69 16.01 -10.58
C SER A 183 14.87 14.53 -10.25
N ASN A 184 13.98 13.98 -9.43
CA ASN A 184 14.02 12.59 -8.98
C ASN A 184 13.13 11.67 -9.83
N VAL A 185 12.38 12.23 -10.77
CA VAL A 185 11.53 11.46 -11.68
C VAL A 185 12.09 11.54 -13.09
N MET A 186 12.49 10.39 -13.60
CA MET A 186 12.97 10.24 -14.97
C MET A 186 11.90 9.52 -15.80
N ILE A 187 11.53 10.09 -16.94
CA ILE A 187 10.48 9.54 -17.80
C ILE A 187 11.10 9.26 -19.17
N ILE A 188 11.09 8.00 -19.58
CA ILE A 188 11.62 7.53 -20.86
C ILE A 188 10.46 7.02 -21.70
N GLY A 189 10.30 7.57 -22.91
CA GLY A 189 9.45 6.96 -23.93
C GLY A 189 8.82 7.95 -24.91
N PRO A 190 7.98 7.45 -25.82
CA PRO A 190 7.57 6.04 -25.92
C PRO A 190 8.72 5.11 -26.34
N VAL A 191 8.78 3.91 -25.74
CA VAL A 191 9.75 2.85 -26.06
C VAL A 191 9.02 1.62 -26.59
N ASN A 192 9.47 1.07 -27.72
CA ASN A 192 8.87 -0.14 -28.29
C ASN A 192 9.58 -1.40 -27.78
N ILE A 193 8.92 -2.18 -26.93
CA ILE A 193 9.36 -3.53 -26.56
C ILE A 193 8.96 -4.48 -27.70
N PRO A 194 9.89 -5.27 -28.27
CA PRO A 194 9.58 -6.19 -29.36
C PRO A 194 8.66 -7.33 -28.90
N CYS A 195 8.01 -8.02 -29.86
CA CYS A 195 7.16 -9.18 -29.56
C CYS A 195 7.92 -10.33 -28.89
N SER A 196 9.20 -10.46 -29.19
CA SER A 196 10.14 -11.36 -28.54
C SER A 196 11.52 -10.72 -28.54
N GLY A 197 12.35 -11.11 -27.59
CA GLY A 197 13.72 -10.63 -27.48
C GLY A 197 14.53 -11.46 -26.51
N SER A 198 15.77 -11.06 -26.30
CA SER A 198 16.69 -11.70 -25.37
C SER A 198 17.38 -10.66 -24.51
N LEU A 199 17.59 -10.99 -23.24
CA LEU A 199 18.33 -10.18 -22.30
C LEU A 199 19.84 -10.28 -22.57
N GLY A 200 20.55 -9.18 -22.27
CA GLY A 200 22.02 -9.22 -22.22
C GLY A 200 22.51 -10.01 -21.00
N THR A 201 23.84 -10.23 -20.93
CA THR A 201 24.48 -11.05 -19.88
C THR A 201 24.38 -10.49 -18.46
N ASN A 202 23.88 -9.26 -18.28
CA ASN A 202 23.88 -8.56 -16.99
C ASN A 202 22.73 -8.95 -16.05
N THR A 203 21.70 -9.63 -16.54
CA THR A 203 20.59 -10.11 -15.73
C THR A 203 20.26 -11.53 -16.14
N GLN A 204 20.40 -12.46 -15.21
CA GLN A 204 20.26 -13.89 -15.48
C GLN A 204 18.99 -14.41 -14.82
N PHE A 205 18.07 -14.88 -15.66
CA PHE A 205 16.92 -15.65 -15.24
C PHE A 205 17.22 -17.13 -15.52
N SER A 206 16.84 -17.99 -14.59
CA SER A 206 17.01 -19.43 -14.71
C SER A 206 16.22 -20.04 -15.87
N THR A 207 15.09 -19.40 -16.23
CA THR A 207 14.26 -19.73 -17.41
C THR A 207 14.89 -19.31 -18.74
N GLY A 208 16.10 -18.74 -18.71
CA GLY A 208 16.84 -18.28 -19.87
C GLY A 208 16.68 -16.78 -20.13
N PRO A 209 17.50 -16.22 -21.04
CA PRO A 209 17.52 -14.79 -21.32
C PRO A 209 16.36 -14.33 -22.20
N ASP A 210 15.68 -15.24 -22.89
CA ASP A 210 14.64 -14.90 -23.83
C ASP A 210 13.35 -14.48 -23.13
N PHE A 211 12.59 -13.60 -23.77
CA PHE A 211 11.25 -13.19 -23.37
C PHE A 211 10.32 -13.08 -24.59
N SER A 212 9.02 -13.12 -24.32
CA SER A 212 7.95 -12.85 -25.26
C SER A 212 7.02 -11.75 -24.70
N ALA A 213 6.22 -11.15 -25.57
CA ALA A 213 5.09 -10.29 -25.20
C ALA A 213 3.74 -11.02 -25.30
N SER A 214 3.73 -12.29 -25.68
CA SER A 214 2.51 -13.08 -25.90
C SER A 214 1.84 -13.54 -24.61
N SER A 215 2.50 -13.43 -23.46
CA SER A 215 1.92 -13.67 -22.15
C SER A 215 2.64 -12.86 -21.07
N CYS A 216 1.97 -12.52 -19.96
CA CYS A 216 2.61 -11.82 -18.85
C CYS A 216 3.60 -12.69 -18.07
N PHE A 217 3.27 -13.97 -17.84
CA PHE A 217 4.04 -14.84 -16.95
C PHE A 217 4.78 -15.98 -17.62
N GLY A 218 4.41 -16.35 -18.86
CA GLY A 218 5.13 -17.42 -19.54
C GLY A 218 6.58 -17.02 -19.69
N ASN A 219 7.53 -17.83 -19.21
CA ASN A 219 8.95 -17.51 -19.29
C ASN A 219 9.35 -16.18 -18.59
N ASP A 220 8.70 -15.81 -17.48
CA ASP A 220 9.04 -14.64 -16.65
C ASP A 220 9.06 -13.30 -17.40
N ASN A 221 8.18 -13.16 -18.40
CA ASN A 221 8.20 -12.04 -19.33
C ASN A 221 8.12 -10.67 -18.63
N MET A 222 7.22 -10.49 -17.66
CA MET A 222 7.02 -9.19 -16.99
C MET A 222 8.30 -8.62 -16.34
N PRO A 223 9.01 -9.35 -15.45
CA PRO A 223 10.33 -8.92 -14.97
C PRO A 223 11.37 -8.75 -16.08
N LYS A 224 11.37 -9.62 -17.08
CA LYS A 224 12.31 -9.53 -18.21
C LYS A 224 12.07 -8.27 -19.06
N TRP A 225 10.84 -7.77 -19.17
CA TRP A 225 10.57 -6.50 -19.86
C TRP A 225 11.26 -5.32 -19.18
N HIS A 226 11.22 -5.24 -17.83
CA HIS A 226 11.98 -4.23 -17.08
C HIS A 226 13.50 -4.38 -17.31
N ALA A 227 14.03 -5.60 -17.19
CA ALA A 227 15.45 -5.85 -17.41
C ALA A 227 15.90 -5.51 -18.85
N TRP A 228 15.03 -5.75 -19.84
CA TRP A 228 15.29 -5.40 -21.23
C TRP A 228 15.31 -3.88 -21.42
N LEU A 229 14.36 -3.14 -20.84
CA LEU A 229 14.31 -1.67 -20.89
C LEU A 229 15.53 -1.04 -20.22
N ASP A 230 15.92 -1.55 -19.05
CA ASP A 230 17.09 -1.11 -18.31
C ASP A 230 18.36 -1.20 -19.17
N THR A 231 18.58 -2.36 -19.81
CA THR A 231 19.79 -2.63 -20.59
C THR A 231 19.77 -2.01 -21.98
N ASN A 232 18.61 -1.98 -22.65
CA ASN A 232 18.51 -1.54 -24.04
C ASN A 232 18.17 -0.06 -24.21
N PHE A 233 17.68 0.61 -23.17
CA PHE A 233 17.29 2.02 -23.23
C PHE A 233 17.97 2.84 -22.14
N ALA A 234 17.69 2.59 -20.86
CA ALA A 234 18.15 3.46 -19.78
C ALA A 234 19.68 3.56 -19.73
N LEU A 235 20.39 2.42 -19.67
CA LEU A 235 21.85 2.40 -19.62
C LEU A 235 22.49 3.03 -20.86
N LYS A 236 21.90 2.84 -22.06
CA LYS A 236 22.40 3.47 -23.29
C LYS A 236 22.23 4.99 -23.30
N GLN A 237 21.31 5.52 -22.49
CA GLN A 237 21.13 6.96 -22.28
C GLN A 237 21.93 7.49 -21.08
N GLY A 238 22.78 6.66 -20.46
CA GLY A 238 23.56 7.04 -19.28
C GLY A 238 22.71 7.14 -18.01
N ILE A 239 21.51 6.55 -17.99
CA ILE A 239 20.63 6.49 -16.83
C ILE A 239 20.88 5.14 -16.16
N ASN A 240 21.28 5.16 -14.88
CA ASN A 240 21.45 3.95 -14.09
C ASN A 240 20.14 3.59 -13.36
N PRO A 241 19.41 2.53 -13.78
CA PRO A 241 18.11 2.19 -13.21
C PRO A 241 18.16 1.83 -11.72
N LEU A 242 19.30 1.31 -11.26
CA LEU A 242 19.50 0.92 -9.86
C LEU A 242 19.56 2.12 -8.91
N GLU A 243 19.64 3.34 -9.42
CA GLU A 243 19.58 4.54 -8.59
C GLU A 243 18.15 5.02 -8.31
N TYR A 244 17.14 4.34 -8.87
CA TYR A 244 15.74 4.68 -8.69
C TYR A 244 15.07 3.70 -7.73
N HIS A 245 14.34 4.23 -6.76
CA HIS A 245 13.60 3.45 -5.78
C HIS A 245 12.46 2.68 -6.45
N HIS A 246 11.81 3.28 -7.45
CA HIS A 246 10.69 2.66 -8.16
C HIS A 246 10.94 2.67 -9.66
N ARG A 247 10.77 1.53 -10.31
CA ARG A 247 10.76 1.42 -11.77
C ARG A 247 9.34 1.08 -12.23
N VAL A 248 8.70 2.05 -12.88
CA VAL A 248 7.29 1.98 -13.31
C VAL A 248 7.25 1.74 -14.80
N LEU A 249 6.62 0.65 -15.22
CA LEU A 249 6.35 0.35 -16.62
C LEU A 249 4.88 0.63 -16.92
N ILE A 250 4.62 1.69 -17.68
CA ILE A 250 3.28 1.99 -18.20
C ILE A 250 3.06 1.15 -19.46
N LEU A 251 2.10 0.23 -19.37
CA LEU A 251 1.74 -0.69 -20.44
C LEU A 251 0.85 -0.01 -21.50
N PRO A 252 0.77 -0.54 -22.73
CA PRO A 252 -0.14 -0.05 -23.74
C PRO A 252 -1.62 -0.23 -23.33
N LYS A 253 -2.52 0.55 -23.92
CA LYS A 253 -3.96 0.39 -23.68
C LYS A 253 -4.43 -1.01 -24.08
N SER A 254 -5.38 -1.55 -23.32
CA SER A 254 -5.94 -2.89 -23.48
C SER A 254 -4.94 -4.05 -23.39
N PHE A 255 -3.64 -3.81 -23.16
CA PHE A 255 -2.64 -4.87 -23.12
C PHE A 255 -2.94 -5.88 -22.01
N SER A 256 -3.12 -5.41 -20.76
CA SER A 256 -3.38 -6.31 -19.63
C SER A 256 -4.69 -7.09 -19.78
N SER A 257 -5.70 -6.51 -20.44
CA SER A 257 -6.99 -7.17 -20.69
C SER A 257 -6.98 -8.19 -21.84
N ARG A 258 -6.03 -8.10 -22.79
CA ARG A 258 -6.03 -8.91 -24.03
C ARG A 258 -4.93 -9.94 -24.10
N VAL A 259 -3.83 -9.74 -23.37
CA VAL A 259 -2.69 -10.66 -23.40
C VAL A 259 -2.92 -11.81 -22.40
N PRO A 260 -2.78 -13.07 -22.84
CA PRO A 260 -2.92 -14.24 -21.97
C PRO A 260 -2.06 -14.16 -20.70
N GLY A 261 -2.62 -14.60 -19.57
CA GLY A 261 -1.94 -14.59 -18.28
C GLY A 261 -1.76 -13.21 -17.64
N CYS A 262 -2.25 -12.13 -18.24
CA CYS A 262 -2.25 -10.81 -17.60
C CYS A 262 -3.53 -10.54 -16.79
N GLY A 263 -4.63 -11.27 -17.04
CA GLY A 263 -5.81 -11.23 -16.17
C GLY A 263 -6.52 -9.88 -16.06
N GLY A 264 -6.23 -8.92 -16.92
CA GLY A 264 -6.84 -7.60 -16.87
C GLY A 264 -6.45 -6.76 -15.65
N PHE A 265 -5.32 -7.02 -15.00
CA PHE A 265 -4.92 -6.25 -13.82
C PHE A 265 -4.86 -4.74 -14.11
N ALA A 266 -5.20 -3.95 -13.09
CA ALA A 266 -5.18 -2.49 -13.16
C ALA A 266 -3.77 -1.94 -12.84
N GLY A 267 -3.10 -2.57 -11.87
CA GLY A 267 -1.70 -2.42 -11.53
C GLY A 267 -1.14 -3.74 -11.00
N ALA A 268 0.18 -3.82 -10.93
CA ALA A 268 0.91 -4.90 -10.33
C ALA A 268 2.27 -4.42 -9.85
N ALA A 269 2.81 -5.04 -8.81
CA ALA A 269 4.12 -4.69 -8.27
C ALA A 269 4.82 -5.85 -7.58
N THR A 270 6.12 -5.68 -7.35
CA THR A 270 6.90 -6.57 -6.50
C THR A 270 6.72 -6.18 -5.04
N PRO A 271 6.39 -7.11 -4.13
CA PRO A 271 6.46 -6.87 -2.70
C PRO A 271 7.89 -6.62 -2.23
N GLY A 272 8.11 -5.43 -1.70
CA GLY A 272 9.44 -4.98 -1.29
C GLY A 272 10.36 -4.68 -2.47
N ARG A 273 11.66 -4.78 -2.19
CA ARG A 273 12.72 -4.52 -3.17
C ARG A 273 12.83 -5.67 -4.17
N TRP A 274 12.89 -5.33 -5.45
CA TRP A 274 13.43 -6.19 -6.49
C TRP A 274 14.97 -6.18 -6.43
N ASN A 275 15.55 -7.37 -6.52
CA ASN A 275 16.99 -7.59 -6.32
C ASN A 275 17.86 -6.72 -7.23
N GLY A 276 18.97 -6.24 -6.66
CA GLY A 276 19.94 -5.38 -7.32
C GLY A 276 20.94 -4.79 -6.32
N PRO A 277 22.18 -4.51 -6.75
CA PRO A 277 23.16 -3.90 -5.87
C PRO A 277 22.72 -2.49 -5.48
N ARG A 278 22.90 -2.14 -4.20
CA ARG A 278 22.66 -0.80 -3.68
C ARG A 278 23.63 0.18 -4.31
N THR A 279 23.16 1.39 -4.60
CA THR A 279 24.00 2.48 -5.11
C THR A 279 24.16 3.55 -4.03
N LYS A 280 25.03 4.54 -4.27
CA LYS A 280 25.16 5.70 -3.36
C LYS A 280 23.88 6.54 -3.29
N LEU A 281 23.11 6.57 -4.38
CA LEU A 281 21.88 7.37 -4.48
C LEU A 281 20.62 6.58 -4.14
N ASN A 282 20.72 5.26 -4.11
CA ASN A 282 19.64 4.36 -3.72
C ASN A 282 20.21 3.26 -2.81
N THR A 283 20.15 3.51 -1.51
CA THR A 283 20.62 2.59 -0.48
C THR A 283 19.57 1.57 -0.07
N TRP A 284 18.33 1.71 -0.55
CA TRP A 284 17.21 0.84 -0.20
C TRP A 284 17.08 -0.34 -1.19
N GLY A 285 17.10 -0.07 -2.49
CA GLY A 285 16.86 -1.05 -3.56
C GLY A 285 15.86 -0.50 -4.59
N SER A 286 15.44 -1.30 -5.56
CA SER A 286 14.46 -0.84 -6.55
C SER A 286 13.24 -1.75 -6.52
N GLY A 287 12.02 -1.25 -6.43
CA GLY A 287 10.80 -1.99 -6.72
C GLY A 287 10.47 -1.99 -8.21
N LEU A 288 9.73 -2.99 -8.68
CA LEU A 288 9.13 -3.00 -10.01
C LEU A 288 7.63 -2.77 -9.91
N VAL A 289 7.11 -1.92 -10.79
CA VAL A 289 5.69 -1.64 -10.94
C VAL A 289 5.31 -1.79 -12.41
N TRP A 290 4.17 -2.43 -12.67
CA TRP A 290 3.51 -2.50 -13.98
C TRP A 290 2.15 -1.83 -13.86
N TRP A 291 1.94 -0.77 -14.62
CA TRP A 291 0.71 0.00 -14.57
C TRP A 291 -0.05 -0.15 -15.87
N SER A 292 -1.28 -0.65 -15.81
CA SER A 292 -2.10 -0.82 -17.02
C SER A 292 -2.34 0.52 -17.71
N GLY A 293 -2.23 0.51 -19.04
CA GLY A 293 -2.53 1.67 -19.85
C GLY A 293 -3.98 2.14 -19.74
N ASP A 294 -4.90 1.23 -19.40
CA ASP A 294 -6.32 1.54 -19.21
C ASP A 294 -6.53 2.30 -17.89
N SER A 295 -5.86 1.87 -16.80
CA SER A 295 -5.85 2.56 -15.51
C SER A 295 -5.24 3.96 -15.60
N PHE A 296 -4.11 4.08 -16.30
CA PHE A 296 -3.51 5.40 -16.58
C PHE A 296 -4.48 6.31 -17.34
N ALA A 297 -5.17 5.77 -18.37
CA ALA A 297 -6.14 6.54 -19.15
C ALA A 297 -7.34 7.02 -18.32
N MET A 298 -7.71 6.28 -17.26
CA MET A 298 -8.73 6.69 -16.29
C MET A 298 -8.22 7.72 -15.27
N GLN A 299 -6.92 8.05 -15.31
CA GLN A 299 -6.23 8.98 -14.42
C GLN A 299 -6.26 8.52 -12.96
N ASP A 300 -6.18 7.21 -12.76
CA ASP A 300 -6.29 6.59 -11.45
C ASP A 300 -4.91 6.51 -10.76
N MET A 301 -4.54 7.63 -10.17
CA MET A 301 -3.28 7.75 -9.43
C MET A 301 -3.30 6.96 -8.10
N GLU A 302 -4.47 6.59 -7.59
CA GLU A 302 -4.55 5.74 -6.40
C GLU A 302 -3.92 4.38 -6.68
N ILE A 303 -4.20 3.79 -7.85
CA ILE A 303 -3.58 2.54 -8.29
C ILE A 303 -2.05 2.67 -8.30
N LEU A 304 -1.48 3.77 -8.82
CA LEU A 304 -0.03 3.92 -8.81
C LEU A 304 0.54 3.98 -7.38
N LEU A 305 -0.12 4.69 -6.46
CA LEU A 305 0.33 4.73 -5.07
C LEU A 305 0.15 3.38 -4.38
N HIS A 306 -0.91 2.63 -4.70
CA HIS A 306 -1.14 1.25 -4.25
C HIS A 306 0.01 0.35 -4.67
N GLU A 307 0.35 0.33 -5.97
CA GLU A 307 1.45 -0.48 -6.48
C GLU A 307 2.81 -0.09 -5.90
N ILE A 308 3.05 1.21 -5.70
CA ILE A 308 4.26 1.65 -5.00
C ILE A 308 4.23 1.21 -3.53
N GLY A 309 3.06 1.16 -2.89
CA GLY A 309 2.90 0.62 -1.54
C GLY A 309 3.42 -0.82 -1.42
N HIS A 310 3.13 -1.68 -2.41
CA HIS A 310 3.72 -3.02 -2.47
C HIS A 310 5.22 -2.99 -2.56
N THR A 311 5.82 -2.09 -3.34
CA THR A 311 7.29 -1.99 -3.39
C THR A 311 7.91 -1.60 -2.05
N TYR A 312 7.17 -0.90 -1.17
CA TYR A 312 7.62 -0.68 0.20
C TYR A 312 7.45 -1.90 1.10
N GLY A 313 6.79 -2.96 0.64
CA GLY A 313 6.54 -4.18 1.40
C GLY A 313 5.19 -4.18 2.12
N MET A 314 4.26 -3.30 1.75
CA MET A 314 2.89 -3.36 2.27
C MET A 314 2.10 -4.45 1.55
N ALA A 315 1.38 -5.27 2.31
CA ALA A 315 0.37 -6.16 1.75
C ALA A 315 -0.96 -5.41 1.57
N HIS A 316 -1.98 -6.10 1.06
CA HIS A 316 -3.32 -5.54 1.00
C HIS A 316 -3.90 -5.22 2.37
N ALA A 317 -4.79 -4.23 2.37
CA ALA A 317 -5.63 -3.91 3.52
C ALA A 317 -7.01 -4.57 3.34
N ASN A 318 -7.41 -5.35 4.34
CA ASN A 318 -8.59 -6.19 4.33
C ASN A 318 -9.57 -5.83 5.46
N VAL A 319 -10.73 -6.48 5.48
CA VAL A 319 -11.71 -6.45 6.58
C VAL A 319 -11.87 -7.84 7.18
N VAL A 320 -12.50 -7.93 8.35
CA VAL A 320 -12.82 -9.24 8.95
C VAL A 320 -13.74 -10.02 8.02
N GLY A 321 -13.30 -11.22 7.63
CA GLY A 321 -14.07 -12.11 6.75
C GLY A 321 -13.90 -11.87 5.25
N GLY A 322 -13.13 -10.85 4.84
CA GLY A 322 -12.90 -10.54 3.43
C GLY A 322 -14.10 -9.92 2.72
N CYS A 323 -14.07 -9.92 1.39
CA CYS A 323 -15.10 -9.42 0.46
C CYS A 323 -14.94 -10.10 -0.90
N ASP A 324 -15.73 -9.70 -1.91
CA ASP A 324 -15.66 -10.27 -3.27
C ASP A 324 -14.29 -10.09 -3.94
N LEU A 325 -13.51 -9.10 -3.50
CA LEU A 325 -12.13 -8.85 -3.94
C LEU A 325 -11.11 -9.61 -3.09
N ILE A 326 -11.57 -10.58 -2.28
CA ILE A 326 -10.82 -11.53 -1.46
C ILE A 326 -10.00 -10.85 -0.35
N ASP A 327 -8.99 -10.09 -0.71
CA ASP A 327 -8.00 -9.57 0.23
C ASP A 327 -7.80 -8.05 0.22
N GLN A 328 -8.51 -7.32 -0.65
CA GLN A 328 -8.46 -5.86 -0.75
C GLN A 328 -9.75 -5.21 -0.29
N CYS A 329 -10.20 -5.46 0.92
CA CYS A 329 -11.56 -5.06 1.31
C CYS A 329 -11.63 -3.81 2.17
N ASP A 330 -10.51 -3.30 2.67
CA ASP A 330 -10.48 -2.09 3.48
C ASP A 330 -10.65 -0.85 2.60
N TRP A 331 -11.88 -0.34 2.49
CA TRP A 331 -12.12 0.88 1.72
C TRP A 331 -11.46 2.13 2.30
N THR A 332 -10.92 2.07 3.52
CA THR A 332 -10.25 3.21 4.14
C THR A 332 -8.79 3.29 3.72
N CYS A 333 -8.16 2.25 3.19
CA CYS A 333 -6.73 2.30 2.87
C CYS A 333 -6.47 2.28 1.37
N THR A 334 -5.46 3.03 0.88
CA THR A 334 -4.96 2.89 -0.50
C THR A 334 -4.67 1.44 -0.89
N MET A 335 -4.24 0.60 0.06
CA MET A 335 -3.92 -0.81 -0.14
C MET A 335 -5.14 -1.75 -0.09
N GLY A 336 -6.34 -1.25 0.19
CA GLY A 336 -7.58 -2.01 0.02
C GLY A 336 -8.27 -1.61 -1.29
N ALA A 337 -9.56 -1.92 -1.46
CA ALA A 337 -10.29 -1.61 -2.68
C ALA A 337 -11.57 -0.80 -2.44
N THR A 338 -12.42 -0.78 -3.46
CA THR A 338 -13.60 0.06 -3.69
C THR A 338 -14.50 0.33 -2.47
N GLY A 339 -15.14 1.51 -2.44
CA GLY A 339 -16.15 1.86 -1.43
C GLY A 339 -16.16 3.35 -1.05
N GLY A 340 -15.05 4.05 -1.30
CA GLY A 340 -14.87 5.49 -1.07
C GLY A 340 -14.98 6.36 -2.33
N GLN A 341 -14.25 7.49 -2.33
CA GLN A 341 -14.13 8.40 -3.49
C GLN A 341 -12.84 8.18 -4.32
N ASN A 342 -12.26 6.98 -4.28
CA ASN A 342 -11.08 6.54 -5.06
C ASN A 342 -9.78 7.36 -4.89
N ILE A 343 -9.59 8.09 -3.78
CA ILE A 343 -8.28 8.57 -3.34
C ILE A 343 -8.29 8.61 -1.82
N ARG A 344 -7.29 8.04 -1.17
CA ARG A 344 -7.26 7.82 0.28
C ARG A 344 -5.84 7.55 0.70
N CYS A 345 -5.41 8.15 1.80
CA CYS A 345 -4.11 7.84 2.40
C CYS A 345 -4.10 6.41 2.97
N PHE A 346 -2.90 5.93 3.31
CA PHE A 346 -2.73 4.67 4.02
C PHE A 346 -3.49 4.66 5.35
N ASN A 347 -3.97 3.49 5.79
CA ASN A 347 -4.51 3.34 7.14
C ASN A 347 -3.37 3.47 8.18
N ALA A 348 -3.71 3.63 9.45
CA ALA A 348 -2.73 3.81 10.51
C ALA A 348 -1.60 2.76 10.53
N PRO A 349 -1.86 1.44 10.44
CA PRO A 349 -0.78 0.45 10.43
C PRO A 349 0.12 0.55 9.20
N HIS A 350 -0.40 0.76 7.99
CA HIS A 350 0.45 0.96 6.81
C HIS A 350 1.24 2.28 6.88
N ALA A 351 0.62 3.37 7.33
CA ALA A 351 1.32 4.64 7.52
C ALA A 351 2.43 4.54 8.58
N TRP A 352 2.21 3.77 9.64
CA TRP A 352 3.25 3.42 10.62
C TRP A 352 4.35 2.56 10.00
N GLN A 353 3.95 1.54 9.25
CA GLN A 353 4.87 0.63 8.57
C GLN A 353 5.84 1.38 7.67
N VAL A 354 5.43 2.42 6.94
CA VAL A 354 6.37 3.20 6.10
C VAL A 354 7.00 4.42 6.78
N GLY A 355 6.79 4.56 8.09
CA GLY A 355 7.34 5.64 8.90
C GLY A 355 6.70 7.01 8.65
N TRP A 356 5.54 7.07 7.99
CA TRP A 356 4.83 8.33 7.72
C TRP A 356 4.02 8.80 8.92
N ALA A 357 3.49 7.87 9.71
CA ALA A 357 2.77 8.18 10.95
C ALA A 357 3.43 7.47 12.14
N ARG A 358 3.20 7.99 13.34
CA ARG A 358 3.63 7.39 14.59
C ARG A 358 2.53 7.45 15.65
N PRO A 359 2.57 6.60 16.68
CA PRO A 359 1.54 6.61 17.70
C PRO A 359 1.52 7.95 18.44
N TYR A 360 0.34 8.54 18.57
CA TYR A 360 0.07 9.62 19.52
C TYR A 360 0.19 9.12 20.97
N GLN A 361 -0.28 7.91 21.21
CA GLN A 361 -0.15 7.21 22.48
C GLN A 361 0.05 5.72 22.24
N GLN A 362 0.83 5.08 23.11
CA GLN A 362 1.02 3.63 23.10
C GLN A 362 0.55 3.06 24.42
N PHE A 363 -0.12 1.92 24.36
CA PHE A 363 -0.56 1.17 25.52
C PHE A 363 -0.09 -0.27 25.44
N ASP A 364 0.17 -0.83 26.61
CA ASP A 364 0.55 -2.21 26.79
C ASP A 364 -0.28 -2.84 27.91
N ASP A 365 0.31 -3.77 28.68
CA ASP A 365 -0.33 -4.33 29.87
C ASP A 365 -0.59 -3.31 30.99
N SER A 366 -0.19 -2.04 30.82
CA SER A 366 -0.65 -0.91 31.65
C SER A 366 -2.15 -0.67 31.57
N LEU A 367 -2.85 -1.15 30.54
CA LEU A 367 -4.31 -1.17 30.51
C LEU A 367 -4.84 -2.21 31.51
N THR A 368 -5.27 -1.70 32.68
CA THR A 368 -5.87 -2.51 33.74
C THR A 368 -7.21 -3.09 33.29
N TYR A 369 -7.46 -4.37 33.60
CA TYR A 369 -8.73 -5.02 33.32
C TYR A 369 -9.91 -4.26 33.95
N GLY A 370 -10.98 -4.12 33.18
CA GLY A 370 -12.22 -3.42 33.53
C GLY A 370 -12.10 -1.91 33.77
N LYS A 371 -10.90 -1.34 33.75
CA LYS A 371 -10.72 0.10 33.92
C LYS A 371 -10.81 0.83 32.59
N HIS A 372 -11.72 1.81 32.52
CA HIS A 372 -11.82 2.68 31.35
C HIS A 372 -10.63 3.63 31.26
N THR A 373 -9.98 3.66 30.10
CA THR A 373 -8.95 4.65 29.76
C THR A 373 -9.51 5.58 28.69
N MET A 374 -9.74 6.85 29.06
CA MET A 374 -10.18 7.86 28.11
C MET A 374 -8.99 8.40 27.32
N VAL A 375 -9.12 8.45 26.00
CA VAL A 375 -8.09 8.91 25.08
C VAL A 375 -8.67 9.95 24.13
N ARG A 376 -7.85 10.94 23.79
CA ARG A 376 -8.16 11.93 22.75
C ARG A 376 -7.03 11.92 21.73
N ILE A 377 -7.37 11.72 20.47
CA ILE A 377 -6.40 11.75 19.36
C ILE A 377 -6.83 12.74 18.29
N PRO A 378 -5.88 13.42 17.62
CA PRO A 378 -6.18 14.28 16.49
C PRO A 378 -6.66 13.48 15.27
N PRO A 379 -7.31 14.10 14.28
CA PRO A 379 -7.62 13.42 13.02
C PRO A 379 -6.35 13.00 12.28
N GLN A 380 -6.39 11.84 11.62
CA GLN A 380 -5.27 11.24 10.92
C GLN A 380 -4.57 12.24 9.99
N ALA A 381 -5.32 12.94 9.15
CA ALA A 381 -4.80 13.87 8.16
C ALA A 381 -4.11 15.14 8.70
N THR A 382 -4.08 15.38 10.02
CA THR A 382 -3.64 16.67 10.58
C THR A 382 -2.23 16.68 11.16
N THR A 383 -1.70 15.54 11.57
CA THR A 383 -0.38 15.45 12.22
C THR A 383 0.15 14.02 12.08
N PRO A 384 1.47 13.78 12.03
CA PRO A 384 2.03 12.43 12.00
C PRO A 384 1.75 11.62 13.28
N GLU A 385 1.51 12.24 14.44
CA GLU A 385 1.10 11.58 15.69
C GLU A 385 -0.42 11.48 15.81
N ASN A 386 -1.05 10.50 15.17
CA ASN A 386 -2.50 10.55 14.98
C ASN A 386 -3.28 9.28 15.30
N PHE A 387 -2.63 8.27 15.85
CA PHE A 387 -3.29 7.02 16.22
C PHE A 387 -2.81 6.50 17.56
N VAL A 388 -3.59 5.63 18.18
CA VAL A 388 -3.18 4.85 19.35
C VAL A 388 -2.70 3.48 18.89
N MET A 389 -1.59 3.01 19.43
CA MET A 389 -1.13 1.63 19.25
C MET A 389 -1.27 0.87 20.57
N ILE A 390 -1.81 -0.34 20.53
CA ILE A 390 -2.04 -1.17 21.71
C ILE A 390 -1.40 -2.54 21.48
N THR A 391 -0.57 -2.98 22.42
CA THR A 391 0.11 -4.28 22.41
C THR A 391 0.05 -4.91 23.79
N THR A 392 -0.82 -5.89 24.01
CA THR A 392 -0.94 -6.56 25.32
C THR A 392 -0.44 -7.99 25.26
N SER A 393 -0.01 -8.54 26.39
CA SER A 393 0.43 -9.95 26.48
C SER A 393 -0.70 -10.96 26.24
N SER A 394 -1.96 -10.53 26.24
CA SER A 394 -3.11 -11.38 25.92
C SER A 394 -3.37 -11.52 24.42
N MET A 395 -2.74 -10.70 23.58
CA MET A 395 -2.86 -10.80 22.12
C MET A 395 -1.97 -11.90 21.55
N PRO A 396 -2.30 -12.46 20.37
CA PRO A 396 -1.36 -13.27 19.58
C PRO A 396 -0.01 -12.56 19.40
N GLU A 397 1.04 -13.36 19.24
CA GLU A 397 2.39 -12.84 19.04
C GLU A 397 2.45 -11.86 17.87
N ASN A 398 3.15 -10.73 18.05
CA ASN A 398 3.29 -9.61 17.10
C ASN A 398 2.01 -8.86 16.74
N GLN A 399 0.82 -9.32 17.17
CA GLN A 399 -0.41 -8.59 16.91
C GLN A 399 -0.40 -7.25 17.63
N ARG A 400 -0.74 -6.20 16.89
CA ARG A 400 -0.97 -4.85 17.41
C ARG A 400 -2.34 -4.35 16.97
N VAL A 401 -3.01 -3.63 17.86
CA VAL A 401 -4.26 -2.92 17.55
C VAL A 401 -3.94 -1.44 17.34
N PHE A 402 -4.46 -0.87 16.25
CA PHE A 402 -4.33 0.53 15.88
C PHE A 402 -5.70 1.20 15.94
N VAL A 403 -5.80 2.33 16.64
CA VAL A 403 -7.03 3.12 16.72
C VAL A 403 -6.76 4.50 16.16
N SER A 404 -7.41 4.86 15.06
CA SER A 404 -7.21 6.14 14.37
C SER A 404 -8.53 6.86 14.14
N ALA A 405 -8.49 8.19 14.07
CA ALA A 405 -9.66 9.02 13.84
C ALA A 405 -9.61 9.62 12.43
N ARG A 406 -10.66 9.47 11.63
CA ARG A 406 -10.64 9.87 10.22
C ARG A 406 -11.96 10.45 9.75
N PHE A 407 -11.86 11.33 8.76
CA PHE A 407 -12.96 11.96 8.03
C PHE A 407 -12.42 12.33 6.63
N ASN A 408 -13.27 12.81 5.74
CA ASN A 408 -12.82 13.22 4.41
C ASN A 408 -12.01 14.53 4.48
N VAL A 409 -10.78 14.50 3.96
CA VAL A 409 -9.91 15.66 3.77
C VAL A 409 -9.57 15.79 2.28
N TYR A 410 -10.09 16.84 1.68
CA TYR A 410 -9.84 17.12 0.27
C TYR A 410 -8.41 17.66 0.04
N PRO A 411 -7.79 17.32 -1.10
CA PRO A 411 -8.30 16.44 -2.15
C PRO A 411 -7.79 14.99 -2.05
N TYR A 412 -6.93 14.65 -1.06
CA TYR A 412 -6.11 13.42 -1.06
C TYR A 412 -6.47 12.36 0.00
N ASP A 413 -7.39 12.63 0.92
CA ASP A 413 -7.85 11.63 1.88
C ASP A 413 -9.37 11.52 1.92
N LEU A 414 -9.95 10.75 0.99
CA LEU A 414 -11.41 10.66 0.78
C LEU A 414 -11.94 9.21 0.89
N PRO A 415 -11.77 8.56 2.06
CA PRO A 415 -12.23 7.19 2.28
C PRO A 415 -13.76 7.04 2.23
N TYR A 416 -14.54 8.12 2.40
CA TYR A 416 -16.00 8.06 2.51
C TYR A 416 -16.72 8.83 1.39
N GLN A 417 -17.97 8.47 1.13
CA GLN A 417 -18.83 9.17 0.18
C GLN A 417 -19.04 10.65 0.56
N PRO A 418 -19.30 11.57 -0.40
CA PRO A 418 -19.36 13.01 -0.14
C PRO A 418 -20.40 13.44 0.92
N PHE A 419 -21.52 12.72 1.05
CA PHE A 419 -22.53 13.03 2.06
C PHE A 419 -22.07 12.74 3.50
N LEU A 420 -20.88 12.16 3.67
CA LEU A 420 -20.24 11.84 4.94
C LEU A 420 -19.09 12.81 5.29
N ASP A 421 -18.87 13.89 4.51
CA ASP A 421 -17.68 14.76 4.62
C ASP A 421 -17.44 15.34 6.02
N THR A 422 -18.49 15.62 6.78
CA THR A 422 -18.40 16.23 8.12
C THR A 422 -18.36 15.21 9.25
N MET A 423 -18.49 13.92 8.95
CA MET A 423 -18.61 12.87 9.95
C MET A 423 -17.25 12.23 10.22
N GLY A 424 -16.83 12.29 11.47
CA GLY A 424 -15.68 11.55 11.95
C GLY A 424 -16.04 10.11 12.25
N TYR A 425 -15.10 9.23 11.96
CA TYR A 425 -15.14 7.81 12.28
C TYR A 425 -13.90 7.45 13.09
N LEU A 426 -14.08 6.51 14.01
CA LEU A 426 -12.96 5.84 14.67
C LEU A 426 -12.73 4.50 13.97
N LEU A 427 -11.53 4.29 13.46
CA LEU A 427 -11.13 3.08 12.77
C LEU A 427 -10.26 2.24 13.67
N VAL A 428 -10.60 0.96 13.82
CA VAL A 428 -9.84 -0.02 14.59
C VAL A 428 -9.26 -1.03 13.61
N HIS A 429 -7.94 -1.05 13.48
CA HIS A 429 -7.21 -2.00 12.65
C HIS A 429 -6.36 -2.94 13.50
N THR A 430 -6.13 -4.14 13.01
CA THR A 430 -5.07 -5.04 13.50
C THR A 430 -3.98 -5.22 12.45
N TYR A 431 -2.75 -5.41 12.90
CA TYR A 431 -1.61 -5.71 12.05
C TYR A 431 -0.62 -6.59 12.82
N ASN A 432 -0.13 -7.64 12.16
CA ASN A 432 0.77 -8.63 12.77
C ASN A 432 2.21 -8.51 12.26
N GLY A 433 2.46 -7.64 11.27
CA GLY A 433 3.78 -7.55 10.66
C GLY A 433 4.85 -6.94 11.55
N THR A 434 6.09 -7.26 11.20
CA THR A 434 7.30 -6.84 11.91
C THR A 434 8.28 -6.20 10.93
N ASP A 435 9.36 -5.60 11.42
CA ASP A 435 10.39 -5.05 10.52
C ASP A 435 11.09 -6.13 9.67
N THR A 436 11.04 -7.39 10.12
CA THR A 436 11.57 -8.55 9.38
C THR A 436 10.53 -9.22 8.50
N ASP A 437 9.26 -8.87 8.66
CA ASP A 437 8.14 -9.55 8.05
C ASP A 437 7.02 -8.54 7.84
N ALA A 438 7.32 -7.65 6.91
CA ALA A 438 6.55 -6.44 6.65
C ALA A 438 5.34 -6.69 5.75
N TYR A 439 5.39 -7.74 4.92
CA TYR A 439 4.33 -8.06 3.96
C TYR A 439 3.21 -8.83 4.64
N GLU A 440 2.58 -8.18 5.62
CA GLU A 440 1.48 -8.72 6.40
C GLU A 440 0.22 -7.88 6.16
N ARG A 441 -0.93 -8.54 6.05
CA ARG A 441 -2.18 -7.82 5.77
C ARG A 441 -2.58 -6.98 6.97
N THR A 442 -3.08 -5.78 6.70
CA THR A 442 -3.79 -4.99 7.72
C THR A 442 -5.26 -5.36 7.68
N VAL A 443 -5.93 -5.43 8.84
CA VAL A 443 -7.34 -5.84 8.92
C VAL A 443 -8.14 -4.77 9.65
N LEU A 444 -9.08 -4.12 8.97
CA LEU A 444 -10.08 -3.26 9.58
C LEU A 444 -11.06 -4.14 10.38
N LYS A 445 -10.95 -4.07 11.71
CA LYS A 445 -11.78 -4.81 12.66
C LYS A 445 -13.13 -4.14 12.87
N SER A 446 -13.15 -2.81 12.92
CA SER A 446 -14.37 -2.04 13.06
C SER A 446 -14.21 -0.59 12.61
N GLN A 447 -15.32 -0.04 12.13
CA GLN A 447 -15.52 1.39 11.88
C GLN A 447 -16.64 1.87 12.81
N LEU A 448 -16.28 2.68 13.79
CA LEU A 448 -17.22 3.17 14.79
C LEU A 448 -17.73 4.56 14.42
N SER A 449 -19.06 4.70 14.48
CA SER A 449 -19.73 5.98 14.50
C SER A 449 -19.81 6.52 15.93
N LEU A 450 -20.15 7.80 16.08
CA LEU A 450 -20.30 8.43 17.39
C LEU A 450 -21.31 7.66 18.26
N GLY A 451 -20.91 7.29 19.47
CA GLY A 451 -21.70 6.51 20.43
C GLY A 451 -21.60 4.99 20.26
N SER A 452 -21.01 4.50 19.17
CA SER A 452 -20.85 3.05 18.92
C SER A 452 -19.70 2.44 19.75
N VAL A 453 -19.79 1.12 19.93
CA VAL A 453 -18.79 0.30 20.64
C VAL A 453 -18.29 -0.82 19.73
N SER A 454 -16.98 -1.03 19.70
CA SER A 454 -16.34 -2.21 19.13
C SER A 454 -15.89 -3.11 20.25
N ARG A 455 -16.12 -4.42 20.13
CA ARG A 455 -15.56 -5.42 21.04
C ARG A 455 -14.82 -6.47 20.22
N ASP A 456 -13.55 -6.72 20.54
CA ASP A 456 -12.73 -7.72 19.86
C ASP A 456 -12.23 -8.75 20.88
N ASN A 457 -12.84 -9.93 20.83
CA ASN A 457 -12.55 -11.02 21.76
C ASN A 457 -11.12 -11.57 21.62
N VAL A 458 -10.50 -11.43 20.45
CA VAL A 458 -9.12 -11.89 20.22
C VAL A 458 -8.13 -11.02 20.98
N SER A 459 -8.31 -9.70 20.94
CA SER A 459 -7.45 -8.77 21.68
C SER A 459 -7.86 -8.56 23.15
N GLY A 460 -9.10 -8.89 23.51
CA GLY A 460 -9.67 -8.62 24.82
C GLY A 460 -9.93 -7.13 25.04
N LEU A 461 -10.22 -6.38 23.97
CA LEU A 461 -10.42 -4.93 24.01
C LEU A 461 -11.84 -4.53 23.59
N ALA A 462 -12.43 -3.60 24.34
CA ALA A 462 -13.60 -2.85 23.93
C ALA A 462 -13.24 -1.37 23.75
N ILE A 463 -13.74 -0.77 22.68
CA ILE A 463 -13.47 0.62 22.30
C ILE A 463 -14.79 1.32 22.03
N ARG A 464 -15.05 2.43 22.72
CA ARG A 464 -16.27 3.24 22.56
C ARG A 464 -15.94 4.64 22.06
N PHE A 465 -16.57 5.06 20.97
CA PHE A 465 -16.37 6.40 20.41
C PHE A 465 -17.32 7.40 21.08
N ASP A 466 -16.79 8.31 21.92
CA ASP A 466 -17.62 9.17 22.79
C ASP A 466 -17.88 10.57 22.23
N ALA A 467 -16.90 11.20 21.56
CA ALA A 467 -17.05 12.56 21.02
C ALA A 467 -16.18 12.82 19.79
N TRP A 468 -16.67 13.65 18.87
CA TRP A 468 -15.95 14.08 17.67
C TRP A 468 -15.82 15.61 17.60
N SER A 469 -14.66 16.07 17.12
CA SER A 469 -14.42 17.46 16.75
C SER A 469 -13.54 17.51 15.50
N PRO A 470 -13.91 18.26 14.45
CA PRO A 470 -13.08 18.39 13.25
C PRO A 470 -11.68 18.97 13.50
N THR A 471 -11.52 19.77 14.57
CA THR A 471 -10.26 20.44 14.88
C THR A 471 -9.39 19.65 15.85
N THR A 472 -10.00 18.90 16.77
CA THR A 472 -9.27 18.22 17.84
C THR A 472 -9.36 16.71 17.78
N GLY A 473 -10.09 16.18 16.81
CA GLY A 473 -10.25 14.75 16.53
C GLY A 473 -11.24 14.04 17.45
N ALA A 474 -10.95 12.76 17.70
CA ALA A 474 -11.83 11.85 18.42
C ALA A 474 -11.48 11.79 19.91
N THR A 475 -12.52 11.71 20.74
CA THR A 475 -12.42 11.25 22.14
C THR A 475 -13.11 9.91 22.25
N PHE A 476 -12.44 8.93 22.83
CA PHE A 476 -12.95 7.57 22.97
C PHE A 476 -12.44 6.94 24.27
N ARG A 477 -13.07 5.84 24.68
CA ARG A 477 -12.63 5.03 25.82
C ARG A 477 -12.17 3.66 25.36
N ILE A 478 -11.08 3.19 25.96
CA ILE A 478 -10.55 1.84 25.82
C ILE A 478 -10.81 1.11 27.14
N CYS A 479 -11.29 -0.12 27.06
CA CYS A 479 -11.44 -1.00 28.22
C CYS A 479 -10.90 -2.38 27.84
N ARG A 480 -10.04 -2.94 28.69
CA ARG A 480 -9.52 -4.31 28.53
C ARG A 480 -10.39 -5.25 29.36
N PHE A 481 -10.98 -6.27 28.75
CA PHE A 481 -11.78 -7.26 29.47
C PHE A 481 -11.08 -8.62 29.49
N GLY A 482 -11.30 -9.35 30.56
CA GLY A 482 -10.87 -10.74 30.71
C GLY A 482 -12.03 -11.70 30.45
N ASN A 483 -11.93 -12.90 31.02
CA ASN A 483 -13.02 -13.88 31.02
C ASN A 483 -14.04 -13.65 32.14
N SER A 484 -13.77 -12.72 33.05
CA SER A 484 -14.68 -12.38 34.15
C SER A 484 -15.82 -11.53 33.62
N ILE A 485 -17.05 -11.91 34.00
CA ILE A 485 -18.27 -11.16 33.67
C ILE A 485 -18.73 -10.50 34.96
N GLU A 486 -19.26 -9.28 34.88
CA GLU A 486 -19.88 -8.64 36.04
C GLU A 486 -21.07 -9.45 36.49
N SER A 487 -20.99 -10.02 37.69
CA SER A 487 -22.09 -10.79 38.25
C SER A 487 -22.03 -10.76 39.76
N ALA A 488 -23.20 -10.55 40.38
CA ALA A 488 -23.28 -10.56 41.83
C ALA A 488 -22.83 -11.91 42.43
N SER A 489 -22.91 -13.00 41.65
CA SER A 489 -22.40 -14.32 42.04
C SER A 489 -20.86 -14.39 42.05
N GLN A 490 -20.16 -13.58 41.27
CA GLN A 490 -18.69 -13.47 41.28
C GLN A 490 -18.19 -12.40 42.28
N GLY A 491 -19.10 -11.62 42.88
CA GLY A 491 -18.76 -10.63 43.90
C GLY A 491 -17.93 -9.46 43.38
N ASN A 492 -18.10 -9.11 42.10
CA ASN A 492 -17.36 -8.07 41.39
C ASN A 492 -18.28 -6.97 40.84
N CYS A 493 -19.38 -6.70 41.54
CA CYS A 493 -20.41 -5.71 41.16
C CYS A 493 -20.35 -4.42 41.98
N ASP A 494 -19.28 -4.25 42.75
CA ASP A 494 -19.01 -3.12 43.63
C ASP A 494 -17.50 -2.83 43.74
N ASP A 495 -16.71 -3.27 42.76
CA ASP A 495 -15.26 -3.10 42.73
C ASP A 495 -14.80 -1.84 41.97
N GLY A 496 -15.74 -1.11 41.34
CA GLY A 496 -15.46 0.12 40.59
C GLY A 496 -14.90 -0.13 39.19
N LEU A 497 -14.92 -1.37 38.72
CA LEU A 497 -14.47 -1.76 37.39
C LEU A 497 -15.68 -2.08 36.49
N ASP A 498 -15.42 -2.19 35.20
CA ASP A 498 -16.35 -2.68 34.17
C ASP A 498 -15.77 -3.97 33.59
N ASN A 499 -15.92 -5.08 34.32
CA ASN A 499 -15.11 -6.28 34.10
C ASN A 499 -15.33 -6.93 32.71
N ASP A 500 -16.48 -6.70 32.08
CA ASP A 500 -16.75 -7.17 30.73
C ASP A 500 -16.71 -6.09 29.63
N CYS A 501 -16.45 -4.85 30.02
CA CYS A 501 -16.23 -3.70 29.18
C CYS A 501 -17.44 -3.33 28.29
N ASP A 502 -18.65 -3.40 28.84
CA ASP A 502 -19.87 -2.93 28.16
C ASP A 502 -20.18 -1.43 28.38
N PHE A 503 -19.27 -0.75 29.09
CA PHE A 503 -19.28 0.66 29.46
C PHE A 503 -20.35 1.02 30.49
N GLN A 504 -20.78 0.04 31.28
CA GLN A 504 -21.57 0.20 32.50
C GLN A 504 -20.74 -0.39 33.65
N ILE A 505 -20.65 0.34 34.75
CA ILE A 505 -19.80 -0.03 35.90
C ILE A 505 -20.72 -0.50 37.03
N ASP A 506 -20.37 -1.62 37.67
CA ASP A 506 -20.98 -2.10 38.91
C ASP A 506 -22.53 -2.22 38.80
N LEU A 507 -23.26 -1.67 39.78
CA LEU A 507 -24.72 -1.67 39.87
C LEU A 507 -25.43 -0.98 38.70
N VAL A 508 -24.70 -0.23 37.86
CA VAL A 508 -25.24 0.33 36.62
C VAL A 508 -25.35 -0.75 35.54
N ASP A 509 -24.51 -1.80 35.58
CA ASP A 509 -24.62 -2.96 34.69
C ASP A 509 -25.90 -3.77 35.05
N PRO A 510 -26.83 -3.99 34.10
CA PRO A 510 -27.97 -4.87 34.28
C PRO A 510 -27.62 -6.28 34.78
N LYS A 511 -26.44 -6.82 34.45
CA LYS A 511 -25.98 -8.14 34.91
C LYS A 511 -25.76 -8.19 36.41
N CYS A 512 -25.35 -7.08 37.03
CA CYS A 512 -25.22 -6.95 38.48
C CYS A 512 -26.56 -6.93 39.21
N GLN A 513 -27.65 -6.56 38.53
CA GLN A 513 -28.98 -6.48 39.14
C GLN A 513 -29.69 -7.84 39.23
N THR A 514 -29.25 -8.84 38.47
CA THR A 514 -29.97 -10.13 38.33
C THR A 514 -29.61 -11.19 39.38
N GLY A 515 -28.61 -10.96 40.24
CA GLY A 515 -28.15 -11.96 41.22
C GLY A 515 -28.87 -11.95 42.57
N THR A 516 -29.84 -11.06 42.81
CA THR A 516 -30.57 -10.99 44.09
C THR A 516 -31.64 -12.06 44.28
N ASP A 517 -31.95 -12.90 43.29
CA ASP A 517 -33.00 -13.92 43.40
C ASP A 517 -32.54 -15.30 43.91
N ILE A 518 -31.25 -15.48 44.28
CA ILE A 518 -30.71 -16.79 44.70
C ILE A 518 -30.41 -16.91 46.20
N PHE A 519 -30.55 -15.84 47.00
CA PHE A 519 -30.68 -16.00 48.45
C PHE A 519 -32.14 -16.23 48.82
N GLY A 520 -32.55 -17.49 48.63
CA GLY A 520 -33.71 -18.06 49.29
C GLY A 520 -33.62 -17.81 50.80
N ILE A 521 -34.28 -16.76 51.26
CA ILE A 521 -34.86 -16.76 52.59
C ILE A 521 -35.90 -17.88 52.55
N ASN A 522 -35.53 -19.03 53.10
CA ASN A 522 -36.47 -20.02 53.62
C ASN A 522 -37.46 -19.31 54.56
N PRO A 523 -38.77 -19.19 54.25
CA PRO A 523 -39.75 -19.18 55.31
C PRO A 523 -40.06 -20.65 55.60
N GLY A 524 -39.51 -21.16 56.69
CA GLY A 524 -39.92 -22.44 57.23
C GLY A 524 -41.45 -22.50 57.34
N VAL A 525 -41.98 -23.64 56.88
CA VAL A 525 -43.16 -24.35 57.39
C VAL A 525 -44.00 -23.53 58.38
N GLY A 526 -45.03 -22.88 57.85
CA GLY A 526 -46.08 -22.20 58.61
C GLY A 526 -47.35 -22.15 57.77
N SER A 527 -48.18 -23.17 57.94
CA SER A 527 -49.52 -23.31 57.36
C SER A 527 -50.33 -22.01 57.43
N GLY A 528 -50.94 -21.60 56.31
CA GLY A 528 -52.12 -20.74 56.36
C GLY A 528 -52.26 -19.68 55.27
N ARG A 529 -53.24 -19.92 54.40
CA ARG A 529 -54.10 -18.92 53.73
C ARG A 529 -53.60 -18.33 52.41
N THR A 530 -54.14 -18.92 51.34
CA THR A 530 -54.45 -18.31 50.05
C THR A 530 -55.02 -16.89 50.22
N GLN A 531 -54.33 -15.90 49.63
CA GLN A 531 -54.92 -14.60 49.29
C GLN A 531 -54.88 -14.38 47.77
N PRO A 532 -55.94 -13.81 47.16
CA PRO A 532 -56.00 -13.63 45.73
C PRO A 532 -55.11 -12.46 45.29
N SER A 533 -54.40 -12.68 44.19
CA SER A 533 -53.72 -11.66 43.38
C SER A 533 -54.65 -10.45 43.13
N ARG A 534 -54.25 -9.28 43.64
CA ARG A 534 -54.79 -7.99 43.20
C ARG A 534 -53.79 -7.37 42.25
N SER A 535 -54.26 -7.12 41.02
CA SER A 535 -53.56 -6.35 40.01
C SER A 535 -53.07 -5.00 40.57
N PRO A 536 -51.86 -4.55 40.21
CA PRO A 536 -51.37 -3.24 40.62
C PRO A 536 -52.20 -2.14 39.96
N ALA A 537 -52.57 -1.13 40.75
CA ALA A 537 -53.31 0.03 40.28
C ALA A 537 -52.46 0.83 39.26
N PRO A 538 -53.10 1.50 38.27
CA PRO A 538 -52.39 2.33 37.31
C PRO A 538 -51.61 3.43 38.02
N ARG A 539 -50.34 3.62 37.66
CA ARG A 539 -49.54 4.76 38.13
C ARG A 539 -50.22 6.07 37.72
N PRO A 540 -50.32 7.06 38.62
CA PRO A 540 -50.75 8.41 38.22
C PRO A 540 -49.72 9.02 37.27
N PRO A 541 -50.16 9.85 36.31
CA PRO A 541 -49.26 10.54 35.39
C PRO A 541 -48.31 11.48 36.16
N PRO A 542 -47.06 11.63 35.70
CA PRO A 542 -46.09 12.50 36.34
C PRO A 542 -46.57 13.96 36.32
N PRO A 543 -46.25 14.75 37.36
CA PRO A 543 -46.59 16.17 37.40
C PRO A 543 -45.88 16.92 36.26
N PRO A 544 -46.49 17.98 35.71
CA PRO A 544 -45.88 18.79 34.65
C PRO A 544 -44.59 19.44 35.16
N PRO A 545 -43.56 19.57 34.30
CA PRO A 545 -42.29 20.15 34.67
C PRO A 545 -42.47 21.61 35.14
N PRO A 546 -41.75 22.04 36.19
CA PRO A 546 -41.81 23.42 36.66
C PRO A 546 -41.33 24.36 35.55
N ARG A 547 -42.12 25.43 35.30
CA ARG A 547 -41.75 26.50 34.38
C ARG A 547 -40.36 27.03 34.76
N SER A 548 -39.43 26.94 33.82
CA SER A 548 -38.08 27.48 33.93
C SER A 548 -38.14 28.98 34.23
N ARG A 549 -37.66 29.36 35.41
CA ARG A 549 -37.29 30.75 35.70
C ARG A 549 -36.15 31.14 34.75
N ALA A 550 -36.25 32.34 34.19
CA ALA A 550 -35.16 32.94 33.44
C ALA A 550 -33.89 32.98 34.31
N PRO A 551 -32.71 32.63 33.77
CA PRO A 551 -31.47 32.61 34.52
C PRO A 551 -31.09 34.03 34.94
N SER A 552 -30.79 34.20 36.23
CA SER A 552 -30.15 35.43 36.72
C SER A 552 -28.82 35.66 36.00
N PRO A 553 -28.46 36.91 35.66
CA PRO A 553 -27.18 37.21 35.04
C PRO A 553 -26.03 36.77 35.94
N ALA A 554 -25.06 36.08 35.32
CA ALA A 554 -23.87 35.59 36.00
C ALA A 554 -23.07 36.78 36.60
N PRO A 555 -22.50 36.63 37.81
CA PRO A 555 -21.54 37.59 38.35
C PRO A 555 -20.36 37.74 37.37
N PRO A 556 -19.79 38.95 37.20
CA PRO A 556 -18.61 39.14 36.38
C PRO A 556 -17.46 38.30 36.94
N SER A 557 -16.82 37.53 36.05
CA SER A 557 -15.66 36.73 36.38
C SER A 557 -14.55 37.61 36.98
N PRO A 558 -13.86 37.15 38.04
CA PRO A 558 -12.68 37.86 38.54
C PRO A 558 -11.62 37.94 37.42
N PRO A 559 -10.89 39.07 37.33
CA PRO A 559 -9.86 39.24 36.30
C PRO A 559 -8.82 38.13 36.42
N SER A 560 -8.53 37.48 35.28
CA SER A 560 -7.48 36.46 35.20
C SER A 560 -6.17 37.01 35.74
N PRO A 561 -5.42 36.25 36.55
CA PRO A 561 -4.09 36.66 36.99
C PRO A 561 -3.21 36.89 35.75
N SER A 562 -2.54 38.04 35.73
CA SER A 562 -1.59 38.38 34.68
C SER A 562 -0.56 37.26 34.53
N PRO A 563 -0.26 36.83 33.29
CA PRO A 563 0.77 35.82 33.06
C PRO A 563 2.11 36.30 33.64
N PRO A 564 2.90 35.40 34.26
CA PRO A 564 4.22 35.75 34.77
C PRO A 564 5.07 36.31 33.62
N SER A 565 5.70 37.45 33.86
CA SER A 565 6.63 38.08 32.92
C SER A 565 7.65 37.05 32.44
N PRO A 566 7.91 36.94 31.12
CA PRO A 566 8.90 36.03 30.60
C PRO A 566 10.25 36.32 31.24
N SER A 567 10.85 35.31 31.84
CA SER A 567 12.21 35.36 32.36
C SER A 567 13.14 35.78 31.22
N SER A 568 13.88 36.86 31.41
CA SER A 568 14.88 37.36 30.47
C SER A 568 15.79 36.23 29.98
N PRO A 569 16.04 36.11 28.67
CA PRO A 569 16.89 35.07 28.14
C PRO A 569 18.30 35.18 28.75
N ARG A 570 18.81 34.05 29.22
CA ARG A 570 20.20 33.92 29.67
C ARG A 570 21.13 34.40 28.54
N PRO A 571 22.16 35.22 28.82
CA PRO A 571 23.16 35.57 27.82
C PRO A 571 23.77 34.30 27.22
N PRO A 572 23.95 34.23 25.90
CA PRO A 572 24.56 33.08 25.27
C PRO A 572 25.99 32.89 25.81
N SER A 573 26.31 31.66 26.21
CA SER A 573 27.68 31.28 26.55
C SER A 573 28.62 31.61 25.37
N PRO A 574 29.81 32.18 25.64
CA PRO A 574 30.76 32.53 24.59
C PRO A 574 31.12 31.28 23.79
N SER A 575 31.00 31.38 22.47
CA SER A 575 31.36 30.30 21.55
C SER A 575 32.86 29.99 21.67
N PRO A 576 33.27 28.71 21.66
CA PRO A 576 34.68 28.35 21.64
C PRO A 576 35.35 28.94 20.38
N PRO A 577 36.64 29.35 20.47
CA PRO A 577 37.36 29.96 19.37
C PRO A 577 37.41 29.01 18.17
N ARG A 578 37.06 29.54 16.99
CA ARG A 578 37.11 28.79 15.73
C ARG A 578 38.54 28.28 15.49
N PRO A 579 38.71 27.01 15.07
CA PRO A 579 39.98 26.53 14.55
C PRO A 579 40.46 27.41 13.39
N PRO A 580 41.77 27.65 13.25
CA PRO A 580 42.31 28.38 12.11
C PRO A 580 41.93 27.66 10.80
N PRO A 581 41.60 28.41 9.73
CA PRO A 581 41.22 27.84 8.46
C PRO A 581 42.36 27.00 7.87
N LEU A 582 42.03 25.80 7.43
CA LEU A 582 42.96 24.93 6.71
C LEU A 582 43.54 25.65 5.49
N PRO A 583 44.84 25.46 5.17
CA PRO A 583 45.47 26.03 3.99
C PRO A 583 44.69 25.66 2.73
N ARG A 584 44.34 26.66 1.91
CA ARG A 584 43.68 26.40 0.62
C ARG A 584 44.59 25.55 -0.25
N PRO A 585 44.09 24.45 -0.85
CA PRO A 585 44.84 23.71 -1.84
C PRO A 585 45.20 24.61 -3.04
N PRO A 586 46.38 24.40 -3.66
CA PRO A 586 46.84 25.21 -4.78
C PRO A 586 45.83 25.14 -5.93
N ARG A 587 45.55 26.30 -6.54
CA ARG A 587 44.63 26.39 -7.68
C ARG A 587 45.18 25.54 -8.84
N PRO A 588 44.34 24.72 -9.49
CA PRO A 588 44.73 24.06 -10.73
C PRO A 588 45.15 25.09 -11.80
N PRO A 589 46.16 24.78 -12.62
CA PRO A 589 46.57 25.66 -13.72
C PRO A 589 45.40 25.93 -14.67
N ARG A 590 45.26 27.19 -15.08
CA ARG A 590 44.22 27.62 -16.03
C ARG A 590 44.37 26.82 -17.34
N PRO A 591 43.28 26.25 -17.87
CA PRO A 591 43.29 25.69 -19.22
C PRO A 591 43.68 26.77 -20.25
N PRO A 592 44.40 26.40 -21.32
CA PRO A 592 44.69 27.33 -22.41
C PRO A 592 43.39 27.84 -23.06
N PRO A 593 43.38 29.09 -23.56
CA PRO A 593 42.21 29.68 -24.20
C PRO A 593 41.78 28.84 -25.40
N ARG A 594 40.48 28.52 -25.47
CA ARG A 594 39.87 27.84 -26.63
C ARG A 594 40.08 28.69 -27.90
N PRO A 595 40.43 28.07 -29.04
CA PRO A 595 40.39 28.72 -30.34
C PRO A 595 39.01 29.33 -30.62
N ALA A 596 38.98 30.52 -31.21
CA ALA A 596 37.75 31.20 -31.59
C ALA A 596 36.91 30.32 -32.53
N ALA A 597 35.61 30.21 -32.24
CA ALA A 597 34.68 29.46 -33.07
C ALA A 597 34.55 30.12 -34.46
N PRO A 598 34.47 29.34 -35.55
CA PRO A 598 34.21 29.88 -36.88
C PRO A 598 32.85 30.59 -36.95
N PRO A 599 32.71 31.62 -37.79
CA PRO A 599 31.47 32.39 -37.93
C PRO A 599 30.32 31.47 -38.39
N ARG A 600 29.17 31.63 -37.72
CA ARG A 600 27.96 30.87 -38.05
C ARG A 600 27.48 31.23 -39.47
N PRO A 601 27.05 30.24 -40.28
CA PRO A 601 26.39 30.51 -41.55
C PRO A 601 25.07 31.29 -41.34
N PRO A 602 24.69 32.15 -42.30
CA PRO A 602 23.46 32.94 -42.21
C PRO A 602 22.22 32.04 -42.16
N LYS A 603 21.27 32.39 -41.28
CA LYS A 603 19.99 31.70 -41.14
C LYS A 603 19.24 31.67 -42.49
N PRO A 604 18.65 30.53 -42.90
CA PRO A 604 17.76 30.48 -44.05
C PRO A 604 16.55 31.40 -43.81
N ARG A 605 16.17 32.17 -44.85
CA ARG A 605 14.97 33.00 -44.83
C ARG A 605 13.72 32.13 -44.68
N SER A 606 12.82 32.55 -43.80
CA SER A 606 11.51 31.93 -43.59
C SER A 606 10.71 31.91 -44.91
N PRO A 607 10.02 30.80 -45.24
CA PRO A 607 9.12 30.76 -46.38
C PRO A 607 7.91 31.70 -46.18
N PRO A 608 7.36 32.27 -47.26
CA PRO A 608 6.21 33.17 -47.18
C PRO A 608 4.96 32.44 -46.64
N PRO A 609 4.06 33.17 -45.94
CA PRO A 609 2.86 32.59 -45.36
C PRO A 609 1.92 32.06 -46.46
N ARG A 610 1.43 30.84 -46.27
CA ARG A 610 0.42 30.22 -47.14
C ARG A 610 -0.88 31.05 -47.14
N PRO A 611 -1.56 31.17 -48.29
CA PRO A 611 -2.85 31.87 -48.38
C PRO A 611 -3.92 31.15 -47.54
N ARG A 612 -4.73 31.96 -46.84
CA ARG A 612 -5.87 31.49 -46.04
C ARG A 612 -6.92 30.83 -46.94
N PRO A 613 -7.52 29.70 -46.51
CA PRO A 613 -8.66 29.12 -47.21
C PRO A 613 -9.90 30.02 -47.08
N PRO A 614 -10.81 30.01 -48.08
CA PRO A 614 -11.95 30.91 -48.14
C PRO A 614 -12.98 30.56 -47.05
N THR A 615 -13.42 31.60 -46.35
CA THR A 615 -14.53 31.56 -45.39
C THR A 615 -15.85 31.32 -46.13
N PHE A 616 -16.42 30.13 -45.95
CA PHE A 616 -17.79 29.84 -46.37
C PHE A 616 -18.77 30.62 -45.48
N LYS A 617 -19.38 31.66 -46.05
CA LYS A 617 -20.57 32.31 -45.49
C LYS A 617 -21.73 31.33 -45.58
N ARG A 618 -22.23 30.86 -44.44
CA ARG A 618 -23.47 30.08 -44.35
C ARG A 618 -24.65 31.05 -44.41
N SER A 619 -25.29 31.12 -45.57
CA SER A 619 -26.57 31.77 -45.77
C SER A 619 -27.68 30.98 -45.08
N SER A 620 -28.49 31.69 -44.30
CA SER A 620 -29.76 31.24 -43.76
C SER A 620 -30.79 31.14 -44.89
N ALA A 621 -31.15 29.92 -45.27
CA ALA A 621 -32.30 29.64 -46.12
C ALA A 621 -33.22 28.65 -45.42
N ARG A 622 -34.49 29.07 -45.27
CA ARG A 622 -35.62 28.26 -44.81
C ARG A 622 -35.85 27.10 -45.77
N PHE A 623 -35.88 25.89 -45.23
CA PHE A 623 -36.63 24.72 -45.69
C PHE A 623 -37.08 24.05 -44.38
N GLY A 624 -38.37 23.85 -44.12
CA GLY A 624 -39.23 22.96 -44.88
C GLY A 624 -39.55 21.84 -43.90
N ASP A 625 -40.72 21.97 -43.27
CA ASP A 625 -41.26 21.13 -42.22
C ASP A 625 -41.61 19.75 -42.82
N ASP A 626 -40.80 18.73 -42.52
CA ASP A 626 -41.16 17.32 -42.72
C ASP A 626 -40.83 16.56 -41.44
N SER A 627 -41.89 16.36 -40.65
CA SER A 627 -41.91 15.60 -39.41
C SER A 627 -41.70 14.10 -39.67
N TYR A 628 -40.46 13.64 -39.58
CA TYR A 628 -40.19 12.23 -39.28
C TYR A 628 -40.26 12.02 -37.76
N VAL A 629 -41.42 11.57 -37.30
CA VAL A 629 -41.59 11.02 -35.95
C VAL A 629 -40.88 9.66 -35.92
N SER A 630 -39.71 9.60 -35.29
CA SER A 630 -39.10 8.32 -34.92
C SER A 630 -40.04 7.58 -33.96
N PRO A 631 -40.35 6.29 -34.19
CA PRO A 631 -41.11 5.51 -33.23
C PRO A 631 -40.31 5.40 -31.91
N PRO A 632 -40.98 5.45 -30.75
CA PRO A 632 -40.32 5.29 -29.48
C PRO A 632 -39.65 3.91 -29.40
N PRO A 633 -38.50 3.79 -28.72
CA PRO A 633 -37.84 2.51 -28.52
C PRO A 633 -38.78 1.55 -27.78
N PRO A 634 -38.72 0.24 -28.08
CA PRO A 634 -39.54 -0.75 -27.39
C PRO A 634 -39.21 -0.73 -25.89
N PRO A 635 -40.22 -0.94 -25.02
CA PRO A 635 -39.98 -1.00 -23.58
C PRO A 635 -39.01 -2.14 -23.25
N PRO A 636 -38.15 -1.96 -22.24
CA PRO A 636 -37.25 -3.03 -21.80
C PRO A 636 -38.06 -4.26 -21.38
N PRO A 637 -37.55 -5.48 -21.62
CA PRO A 637 -38.21 -6.69 -21.19
C PRO A 637 -38.39 -6.68 -19.66
N PRO A 638 -39.51 -7.24 -19.16
CA PRO A 638 -39.73 -7.34 -17.73
C PRO A 638 -38.60 -8.15 -17.07
N PRO A 639 -38.20 -7.80 -15.83
CA PRO A 639 -37.21 -8.58 -15.11
C PRO A 639 -37.69 -10.03 -14.94
N PRO A 640 -36.77 -11.01 -14.97
CA PRO A 640 -37.12 -12.39 -14.74
C PRO A 640 -37.77 -12.56 -13.36
N PRO A 641 -38.73 -13.48 -13.21
CA PRO A 641 -39.35 -13.74 -11.91
C PRO A 641 -38.28 -14.20 -10.91
N PRO A 642 -38.42 -13.85 -9.63
CA PRO A 642 -37.53 -14.35 -8.60
C PRO A 642 -37.57 -15.88 -8.57
N PRO A 643 -36.43 -16.55 -8.35
CA PRO A 643 -36.40 -18.01 -8.25
C PRO A 643 -37.29 -18.49 -7.09
N PRO A 644 -37.91 -19.67 -7.21
CA PRO A 644 -38.73 -20.24 -6.16
C PRO A 644 -37.90 -20.45 -4.88
N PRO A 645 -38.51 -20.34 -3.67
CA PRO A 645 -37.80 -20.39 -2.39
C PRO A 645 -36.96 -21.65 -2.11
N ASP A 646 -37.12 -22.71 -2.90
CA ASP A 646 -36.58 -24.05 -2.59
C ASP A 646 -35.51 -24.56 -3.58
N ALA A 647 -34.93 -23.68 -4.40
CA ALA A 647 -33.94 -24.07 -5.41
C ALA A 647 -32.47 -24.17 -4.90
N TRP A 648 -32.20 -23.91 -3.62
CA TRP A 648 -30.83 -23.82 -3.08
C TRP A 648 -30.27 -25.10 -2.44
N GLU A 649 -31.02 -26.21 -2.39
CA GLU A 649 -30.58 -27.42 -1.66
C GLU A 649 -30.04 -28.58 -2.51
N ARG A 650 -29.86 -28.41 -3.82
CA ARG A 650 -29.32 -29.49 -4.67
C ARG A 650 -28.31 -28.99 -5.70
N GLU A 651 -27.12 -28.65 -5.22
CA GLU A 651 -25.83 -28.98 -5.85
C GLU A 651 -24.70 -28.50 -4.92
N TYR A 652 -23.55 -29.19 -4.95
CA TYR A 652 -22.37 -29.10 -4.06
C TYR A 652 -22.37 -29.97 -2.79
N PRO A 653 -21.77 -31.17 -2.82
CA PRO A 653 -21.46 -31.94 -1.62
C PRO A 653 -20.23 -31.32 -0.92
N LEU A 654 -20.46 -30.59 0.17
CA LEU A 654 -19.41 -30.14 1.08
C LEU A 654 -18.82 -31.33 1.85
N ARG A 655 -17.52 -31.57 1.66
CA ARG A 655 -16.70 -32.44 2.52
C ARG A 655 -16.64 -31.86 3.94
N ARG A 656 -17.43 -32.40 4.87
CA ARG A 656 -17.22 -32.22 6.31
C ARG A 656 -16.02 -33.07 6.77
N ARG A 657 -14.91 -32.44 7.13
CA ARG A 657 -13.95 -33.04 8.07
C ARG A 657 -14.47 -32.81 9.49
N ARG A 658 -14.80 -33.90 10.19
CA ARG A 658 -14.95 -33.92 11.65
C ARG A 658 -13.54 -33.87 12.26
N MET A 659 -13.29 -32.92 13.15
CA MET A 659 -12.27 -33.08 14.17
C MET A 659 -12.95 -33.66 15.42
N VAL A 660 -12.41 -34.77 15.90
CA VAL A 660 -12.46 -35.22 17.29
C VAL A 660 -11.16 -34.74 17.93
#